data_AF-A0A540VIA0-F1
#
_entry.id   AF-A0A540VIA0-F1
#
_cell.length_a   1.000
_cell.length_b   1.000
_cell.length_c   1.000
_cell.angle_alpha   90.00
_cell.angle_beta   90.00
_cell.angle_gamma   90.00
#
_symmetry.space_group_name_H-M   'P 1'
#
loop_
_entity.id
_entity.type
_entity.pdbx_description
1 polymer ?
#
loop_
_entity_poly.entity_id
_entity_poly.type
_entity_poly.pdbx_seq_one_letter_code
_entity_poly.pdbx_strand_id
1 'polypeptide(L)'
;MYAIIGGMKAIAQRFIRSSAVDGPEADLYQFTVDFFTFFGAQVRRLDRSRQGPLQVQLPPEMAEHFGRSELRLAFRHVEDATAYDLVAHGSRLFDRMLAWLERRAAFTLQQLPRRVTASEALMQAVRPVNASITGLRLQEQFQPIFVFNWRLTYRADDKREELYTVLLDEEGHRIPQPDEPQAPAHALDLEQLLADAQPFPPADSGNGDGQPKLPPLTRLVRLAEAARKYAIYHADLRCAGHEAEIYPRLYKVLNRLTTYYRQQIEEVYDASDPTGEKRRALEEDLARKIAEEVENHRLRVQVHLFSYAILHVPVAVADLTLSDGRQEAAVQVRLNRYTGQLHRPTCHACGQETEAIALDARGHVTCDACLLQCASCLAVVCASCGVAACPHCGRENCDACSEVCWACGERACQEHISTCPVCGDRVCHQCQACCDHCGVRQCRTHLRVDAVAMAHGEPQQICADCAVRCPGCHQYSAQTGLCAASGQRFCQNCLVTCAGCGVQVGPGFYHRSEADGQAYCLNCLVECPACGRQEPAIATCVTCGADCCPACGHRCVICDQLSCAQHGAVMAGCGHGVCAAHVTQCVVGQEPVCPLCEPACGICQQHACAAHRKTCRRCGQEYCQECVRLSGFCDTCATIGRDGEVVQLSREPWGEDPRVAALAPGYHWLRAANHRYVIYVGQSLLGDGAIVVVDRGAEPPQVVVAEKSRRVDFLRHFFGQGP
;
A
#
# COMPACT_ATOMS: atom_id res chain seq x y z
N MET A 1 -34.01 -11.76 -61.23
CA MET A 1 -33.49 -10.37 -61.15
C MET A 1 -32.34 -10.24 -60.15
N TYR A 2 -32.42 -10.85 -58.95
CA TYR A 2 -31.33 -10.85 -57.94
C TYR A 2 -30.10 -11.71 -58.32
N ALA A 3 -30.26 -12.72 -59.19
CA ALA A 3 -29.15 -13.60 -59.57
C ALA A 3 -28.15 -13.02 -60.57
N ILE A 4 -28.57 -11.97 -61.27
CA ILE A 4 -27.82 -11.38 -62.38
C ILE A 4 -26.75 -10.46 -61.75
N ILE A 5 -27.11 -9.56 -60.83
CA ILE A 5 -26.25 -8.47 -60.35
C ILE A 5 -24.98 -8.93 -59.58
N GLY A 6 -24.99 -10.13 -58.98
CA GLY A 6 -23.88 -10.66 -58.17
C GLY A 6 -22.59 -10.98 -58.94
N GLY A 7 -22.71 -11.52 -60.17
CA GLY A 7 -21.54 -11.89 -60.99
C GLY A 7 -20.75 -10.68 -61.52
N MET A 8 -21.38 -9.51 -61.61
CA MET A 8 -20.76 -8.31 -62.17
C MET A 8 -19.80 -7.60 -61.23
N LYS A 9 -20.03 -7.66 -59.91
CA LYS A 9 -19.19 -6.92 -58.95
C LYS A 9 -17.81 -7.55 -58.79
N ALA A 10 -17.70 -8.88 -58.85
CA ALA A 10 -16.41 -9.58 -58.86
C ALA A 10 -15.59 -9.23 -60.12
N ILE A 11 -16.26 -9.07 -61.27
CA ILE A 11 -15.62 -8.69 -62.55
C ILE A 11 -15.21 -7.22 -62.55
N ALA A 12 -16.09 -6.31 -62.12
CA ALA A 12 -15.80 -4.87 -62.06
C ALA A 12 -14.78 -4.51 -60.96
N GLN A 13 -14.76 -5.20 -59.82
CA GLN A 13 -13.78 -4.97 -58.75
C GLN A 13 -12.43 -5.60 -59.04
N ARG A 14 -12.37 -6.76 -59.72
CA ARG A 14 -11.10 -7.30 -60.24
C ARG A 14 -10.44 -6.28 -61.15
N PHE A 15 -11.19 -5.79 -62.14
CA PHE A 15 -10.70 -4.81 -63.12
C PHE A 15 -10.17 -3.50 -62.52
N ILE A 16 -10.82 -3.00 -61.47
CA ILE A 16 -10.41 -1.75 -60.81
C ILE A 16 -9.18 -1.96 -59.91
N ARG A 17 -8.88 -3.19 -59.48
CA ARG A 17 -7.68 -3.54 -58.71
C ARG A 17 -6.52 -4.07 -59.56
N SER A 18 -6.76 -4.80 -60.65
CA SER A 18 -5.70 -5.37 -61.51
C SER A 18 -4.93 -4.33 -62.32
N SER A 19 -5.47 -3.13 -62.47
CA SER A 19 -4.76 -1.96 -63.02
C SER A 19 -3.54 -1.53 -62.18
N ALA A 20 -3.32 -2.12 -61.00
CA ALA A 20 -2.12 -1.94 -60.19
C ALA A 20 -0.99 -2.96 -60.46
N VAL A 21 -1.23 -4.08 -61.16
CA VAL A 21 -0.25 -5.20 -61.24
C VAL A 21 0.05 -5.67 -62.67
N ASP A 22 -0.91 -5.66 -63.60
CA ASP A 22 -0.69 -6.00 -65.01
C ASP A 22 -1.18 -4.86 -65.91
N GLY A 23 -0.43 -4.52 -66.97
CA GLY A 23 -0.60 -3.28 -67.73
C GLY A 23 -2.03 -2.96 -68.25
N PRO A 24 -2.37 -1.66 -68.41
CA PRO A 24 -3.74 -1.14 -68.54
C PRO A 24 -4.56 -1.63 -69.76
N GLU A 25 -3.93 -2.14 -70.82
CA GLU A 25 -4.65 -2.63 -72.02
C GLU A 25 -5.26 -4.02 -71.84
N ALA A 26 -4.65 -4.89 -71.02
CA ALA A 26 -5.09 -6.28 -70.87
C ALA A 26 -6.36 -6.43 -70.05
N ASP A 27 -6.57 -5.52 -69.11
CA ASP A 27 -7.78 -5.44 -68.31
C ASP A 27 -8.96 -5.07 -69.21
N LEU A 28 -8.88 -3.94 -69.93
CA LEU A 28 -9.99 -3.31 -70.69
C LEU A 28 -10.66 -4.25 -71.68
N TYR A 29 -9.87 -5.09 -72.33
CA TYR A 29 -10.38 -6.14 -73.20
C TYR A 29 -11.29 -7.13 -72.45
N GLN A 30 -10.82 -7.67 -71.34
CA GLN A 30 -11.53 -8.70 -70.58
C GLN A 30 -12.83 -8.15 -69.99
N PHE A 31 -12.81 -6.95 -69.41
CA PHE A 31 -14.04 -6.29 -68.95
C PHE A 31 -15.06 -6.08 -70.06
N THR A 32 -14.62 -5.70 -71.26
CA THR A 32 -15.53 -5.47 -72.38
C THR A 32 -16.22 -6.77 -72.79
N VAL A 33 -15.46 -7.87 -72.86
CA VAL A 33 -16.01 -9.20 -73.13
C VAL A 33 -17.00 -9.59 -72.03
N ASP A 34 -16.59 -9.45 -70.76
CA ASP A 34 -17.40 -9.85 -69.62
C ASP A 34 -18.69 -9.02 -69.52
N PHE A 35 -18.62 -7.71 -69.72
CA PHE A 35 -19.77 -6.79 -69.72
C PHE A 35 -20.83 -7.25 -70.73
N PHE A 36 -20.44 -7.45 -72.00
CA PHE A 36 -21.38 -7.80 -73.04
C PHE A 36 -21.92 -9.21 -72.86
N THR A 37 -21.04 -10.18 -72.57
CA THR A 37 -21.45 -11.58 -72.33
C THR A 37 -22.43 -11.68 -71.17
N PHE A 38 -22.16 -10.95 -70.10
CA PHE A 38 -22.99 -10.92 -68.91
C PHE A 38 -24.42 -10.42 -69.19
N PHE A 39 -24.57 -9.37 -70.01
CA PHE A 39 -25.87 -8.85 -70.40
C PHE A 39 -26.54 -9.63 -71.55
N GLY A 40 -26.03 -10.83 -71.85
CA GLY A 40 -26.61 -11.73 -72.85
C GLY A 40 -26.30 -11.35 -74.29
N ALA A 41 -25.34 -10.45 -74.53
CA ALA A 41 -24.85 -10.16 -75.87
C ALA A 41 -23.92 -11.27 -76.37
N GLN A 42 -24.00 -11.58 -77.66
CA GLN A 42 -23.10 -12.55 -78.28
C GLN A 42 -21.83 -11.85 -78.72
N VAL A 43 -20.70 -12.21 -78.11
CA VAL A 43 -19.38 -11.63 -78.39
C VAL A 43 -18.57 -12.61 -79.25
N ARG A 44 -18.13 -12.16 -80.43
CA ARG A 44 -17.30 -12.93 -81.36
C ARG A 44 -15.99 -12.19 -81.64
N ARG A 45 -14.85 -12.89 -81.58
CA ARG A 45 -13.55 -12.34 -82.01
C ARG A 45 -13.45 -12.36 -83.53
N LEU A 46 -12.99 -11.27 -84.13
CA LEU A 46 -12.86 -11.13 -85.58
C LEU A 46 -11.48 -11.57 -86.11
N ASP A 47 -10.47 -11.66 -85.24
CA ASP A 47 -9.14 -12.17 -85.58
C ASP A 47 -8.67 -13.28 -84.62
N ARG A 48 -7.47 -13.81 -84.87
CA ARG A 48 -6.81 -14.82 -84.00
C ARG A 48 -5.99 -14.21 -82.87
N SER A 49 -5.93 -12.88 -82.76
CA SER A 49 -5.17 -12.20 -81.72
C SER A 49 -5.88 -12.35 -80.37
N ARG A 50 -5.11 -12.43 -79.29
CA ARG A 50 -5.65 -12.57 -77.93
C ARG A 50 -6.45 -11.33 -77.50
N GLN A 51 -6.17 -10.17 -78.09
CA GLN A 51 -6.81 -8.86 -77.83
C GLN A 51 -7.21 -8.14 -79.13
N GLY A 52 -7.61 -8.89 -80.16
CA GLY A 52 -8.05 -8.28 -81.43
C GLY A 52 -9.52 -7.85 -81.43
N PRO A 53 -10.00 -7.24 -82.52
CA PRO A 53 -11.32 -6.62 -82.58
C PRO A 53 -12.48 -7.60 -82.32
N LEU A 54 -13.54 -7.08 -81.70
CA LEU A 54 -14.74 -7.84 -81.32
C LEU A 54 -15.93 -7.45 -82.19
N GLN A 55 -16.79 -8.41 -82.50
CA GLN A 55 -18.14 -8.19 -83.01
C GLN A 55 -19.12 -8.58 -81.90
N VAL A 56 -20.00 -7.66 -81.54
CA VAL A 56 -20.97 -7.83 -80.45
C VAL A 56 -22.38 -7.68 -80.99
N GLN A 57 -23.20 -8.72 -80.87
CA GLN A 57 -24.62 -8.67 -81.16
C GLN A 57 -25.40 -8.38 -79.89
N LEU A 58 -26.14 -7.27 -79.86
CA LEU A 58 -26.80 -6.75 -78.68
C LEU A 58 -28.26 -7.25 -78.57
N PRO A 59 -28.71 -7.67 -77.37
CA PRO A 59 -30.12 -7.91 -77.09
C PRO A 59 -30.96 -6.62 -77.26
N PRO A 60 -32.29 -6.72 -77.46
CA PRO A 60 -33.15 -5.56 -77.74
C PRO A 60 -32.99 -4.39 -76.77
N GLU A 61 -32.91 -4.67 -75.46
CA GLU A 61 -32.76 -3.65 -74.41
C GLU A 61 -31.41 -2.92 -74.50
N MET A 62 -30.32 -3.66 -74.79
CA MET A 62 -29.02 -3.05 -75.01
C MET A 62 -28.99 -2.29 -76.34
N ALA A 63 -29.62 -2.83 -77.39
CA ALA A 63 -29.66 -2.19 -78.70
C ALA A 63 -30.34 -0.81 -78.63
N GLU A 64 -31.38 -0.65 -77.82
CA GLU A 64 -32.00 0.65 -77.54
C GLU A 64 -31.03 1.62 -76.85
N HIS A 65 -30.34 1.18 -75.78
CA HIS A 65 -29.40 2.03 -75.04
C HIS A 65 -28.14 2.37 -75.84
N PHE A 66 -27.64 1.43 -76.66
CA PHE A 66 -26.47 1.59 -77.53
C PHE A 66 -26.82 2.13 -78.92
N GLY A 67 -28.10 2.28 -79.25
CA GLY A 67 -28.61 2.85 -80.51
C GLY A 67 -28.30 2.02 -81.76
N ARG A 68 -27.81 0.79 -81.61
CA ARG A 68 -27.44 -0.15 -82.70
C ARG A 68 -27.64 -1.58 -82.20
N SER A 69 -28.01 -2.50 -83.08
CA SER A 69 -28.13 -3.94 -82.76
C SER A 69 -26.81 -4.70 -82.83
N GLU A 70 -25.80 -4.14 -83.49
CA GLU A 70 -24.47 -4.72 -83.66
C GLU A 70 -23.40 -3.65 -83.42
N LEU A 71 -22.34 -4.01 -82.69
CA LEU A 71 -21.15 -3.19 -82.48
C LEU A 71 -19.90 -3.92 -82.98
N ARG A 72 -18.96 -3.17 -83.58
CA ARG A 72 -17.63 -3.67 -83.95
C ARG A 72 -16.60 -2.89 -83.16
N LEU A 73 -15.86 -3.55 -82.29
CA LEU A 73 -15.03 -2.92 -81.27
C LEU A 73 -13.56 -3.09 -81.59
N ALA A 74 -12.77 -2.04 -81.41
CA ALA A 74 -11.31 -2.08 -81.47
C ALA A 74 -10.70 -1.50 -80.20
N PHE A 75 -9.53 -1.99 -79.79
CA PHE A 75 -8.84 -1.59 -78.56
C PHE A 75 -7.56 -0.78 -78.81
N ARG A 76 -7.26 -0.53 -80.09
CA ARG A 76 -6.17 0.31 -80.59
C ARG A 76 -6.70 1.19 -81.70
N HIS A 77 -6.00 2.28 -81.99
CA HIS A 77 -6.32 3.10 -83.15
C HIS A 77 -6.22 2.28 -84.44
N VAL A 78 -7.31 2.24 -85.19
CA VAL A 78 -7.40 1.59 -86.51
C VAL A 78 -7.58 2.71 -87.55
N GLU A 79 -6.89 2.61 -88.69
CA GLU A 79 -6.91 3.62 -89.75
C GLU A 79 -8.32 3.87 -90.32
N ASP A 80 -9.18 2.84 -90.33
CA ASP A 80 -10.61 2.92 -90.68
C ASP A 80 -11.50 3.23 -89.45
N ALA A 81 -11.38 4.44 -88.91
CA ALA A 81 -12.12 4.90 -87.72
C ALA A 81 -13.65 4.91 -87.87
N THR A 82 -14.19 4.74 -89.09
CA THR A 82 -15.63 4.68 -89.36
C THR A 82 -16.22 3.27 -89.24
N ALA A 83 -15.38 2.23 -89.27
CA ALA A 83 -15.83 0.82 -89.26
C ALA A 83 -15.82 0.18 -87.86
N TYR A 84 -15.08 0.76 -86.91
CA TYR A 84 -14.92 0.24 -85.55
C TYR A 84 -15.13 1.33 -84.49
N ASP A 85 -15.86 0.99 -83.44
CA ASP A 85 -15.98 1.79 -82.23
C ASP A 85 -14.77 1.52 -81.32
N LEU A 86 -13.99 2.57 -81.03
CA LEU A 86 -12.83 2.47 -80.13
C LEU A 86 -13.29 2.26 -78.68
N VAL A 87 -12.73 1.24 -78.04
CA VAL A 87 -12.85 0.98 -76.61
C VAL A 87 -11.55 1.41 -75.94
N ALA A 88 -11.61 2.55 -75.27
CA ALA A 88 -10.52 3.13 -74.48
C ALA A 88 -11.12 3.86 -73.28
N HIS A 89 -10.32 4.12 -72.24
CA HIS A 89 -10.76 4.99 -71.15
C HIS A 89 -11.16 6.36 -71.71
N GLY A 90 -12.37 6.83 -71.39
CA GLY A 90 -12.94 8.07 -71.92
C GLY A 90 -13.48 7.98 -73.36
N SER A 91 -13.56 6.79 -73.95
CA SER A 91 -14.25 6.62 -75.23
C SER A 91 -15.76 6.65 -75.05
N ARG A 92 -16.49 7.17 -76.06
CA ARG A 92 -17.96 7.28 -76.02
C ARG A 92 -18.65 5.94 -75.74
N LEU A 93 -18.10 4.85 -76.28
CA LEU A 93 -18.67 3.52 -76.08
C LEU A 93 -18.46 3.06 -74.63
N PHE A 94 -17.27 3.24 -74.10
CA PHE A 94 -16.95 2.91 -72.72
C PHE A 94 -17.84 3.72 -71.75
N ASP A 95 -18.02 5.02 -71.99
CA ASP A 95 -18.93 5.87 -71.20
C ASP A 95 -20.38 5.36 -71.23
N ARG A 96 -20.84 4.82 -72.37
CA ARG A 96 -22.17 4.21 -72.47
C ARG A 96 -22.28 2.88 -71.75
N MET A 97 -21.20 2.08 -71.73
CA MET A 97 -21.13 0.89 -70.89
C MET A 97 -21.27 1.28 -69.41
N LEU A 98 -20.55 2.30 -68.95
CA LEU A 98 -20.65 2.81 -67.58
C LEU A 98 -22.06 3.35 -67.28
N ALA A 99 -22.65 4.15 -68.17
CA ALA A 99 -24.01 4.68 -68.00
C ALA A 99 -25.08 3.56 -67.95
N TRP A 100 -24.84 2.43 -68.61
CA TRP A 100 -25.70 1.25 -68.51
C TRP A 100 -25.63 0.61 -67.13
N LEU A 101 -24.42 0.53 -66.54
CA LEU A 101 -24.17 -0.02 -65.21
C LEU A 101 -24.79 0.82 -64.09
N GLU A 102 -24.66 2.15 -64.16
CA GLU A 102 -25.16 3.07 -63.15
C GLU A 102 -26.67 2.89 -62.88
N ARG A 103 -27.45 2.54 -63.91
CA ARG A 103 -28.91 2.35 -63.79
C ARG A 103 -29.31 1.01 -63.15
N ARG A 104 -28.40 0.05 -62.99
CA ARG A 104 -28.73 -1.35 -62.66
C ARG A 104 -27.95 -1.97 -61.49
N ALA A 105 -26.93 -1.29 -60.95
CA ALA A 105 -25.95 -1.91 -60.03
C ALA A 105 -26.02 -1.44 -58.56
N ALA A 106 -27.09 -0.77 -58.13
CA ALA A 106 -27.15 -0.14 -56.80
C ALA A 106 -27.13 -1.14 -55.62
N PHE A 107 -27.69 -2.34 -55.80
CA PHE A 107 -27.88 -3.34 -54.73
C PHE A 107 -27.72 -4.77 -55.23
N THR A 108 -27.06 -5.62 -54.43
CA THR A 108 -27.05 -7.08 -54.63
C THR A 108 -27.20 -7.82 -53.30
N LEU A 109 -27.81 -9.00 -53.36
CA LEU A 109 -28.02 -9.89 -52.22
C LEU A 109 -27.59 -11.29 -52.62
N GLN A 110 -26.58 -11.82 -51.93
CA GLN A 110 -25.98 -13.11 -52.22
C GLN A 110 -25.78 -13.89 -50.93
N GLN A 111 -25.61 -15.21 -51.06
CA GLN A 111 -25.29 -16.12 -49.97
C GLN A 111 -23.93 -16.76 -50.22
N LEU A 112 -23.19 -16.99 -49.14
CA LEU A 112 -21.93 -17.74 -49.21
C LEU A 112 -22.21 -19.25 -49.17
N PRO A 113 -21.36 -20.06 -49.81
CA PRO A 113 -21.49 -21.50 -49.77
C PRO A 113 -21.16 -22.05 -48.38
N ARG A 114 -21.66 -23.25 -48.09
CA ARG A 114 -21.31 -24.00 -46.89
C ARG A 114 -20.06 -24.82 -47.19
N ARG A 115 -18.93 -24.44 -46.61
CA ARG A 115 -17.65 -25.18 -46.75
C ARG A 115 -17.52 -26.24 -45.65
N VAL A 116 -18.05 -25.97 -44.46
CA VAL A 116 -17.99 -26.85 -43.29
C VAL A 116 -19.38 -27.42 -43.01
N THR A 117 -19.55 -28.74 -43.12
CA THR A 117 -20.84 -29.43 -42.92
C THR A 117 -20.91 -30.23 -41.60
N ALA A 118 -19.76 -30.57 -41.01
CA ALA A 118 -19.70 -31.35 -39.78
C ALA A 118 -20.31 -30.58 -38.60
N SER A 119 -21.43 -31.09 -38.07
CA SER A 119 -22.07 -30.55 -36.86
C SER A 119 -21.48 -31.11 -35.56
N GLU A 120 -20.55 -32.07 -35.64
CA GLU A 120 -19.88 -32.66 -34.47
C GLU A 120 -19.13 -31.61 -33.64
N ALA A 121 -18.54 -30.61 -34.30
CA ALA A 121 -17.86 -29.50 -33.64
C ALA A 121 -18.79 -28.68 -32.73
N LEU A 122 -20.10 -28.57 -33.06
CA LEU A 122 -21.09 -27.90 -32.20
C LEU A 122 -21.41 -28.74 -30.96
N MET A 123 -21.49 -30.06 -31.10
CA MET A 123 -21.80 -30.97 -30.00
C MET A 123 -20.65 -31.08 -28.99
N GLN A 124 -19.41 -30.95 -29.46
CA GLN A 124 -18.21 -30.98 -28.63
C GLN A 124 -17.76 -29.58 -28.18
N ALA A 125 -18.44 -28.52 -28.62
CA ALA A 125 -18.04 -27.14 -28.34
C ALA A 125 -18.08 -26.78 -26.86
N VAL A 126 -18.95 -27.46 -26.09
CA VAL A 126 -19.20 -27.21 -24.68
C VAL A 126 -19.11 -28.53 -23.93
N ARG A 127 -18.34 -28.54 -22.84
CA ARG A 127 -18.24 -29.63 -21.88
C ARG A 127 -18.77 -29.15 -20.51
N PRO A 128 -20.02 -29.49 -20.17
CA PRO A 128 -20.56 -29.20 -18.84
C PRO A 128 -19.74 -29.92 -17.74
N VAL A 129 -19.39 -29.21 -16.66
CA VAL A 129 -18.58 -29.73 -15.55
C VAL A 129 -19.46 -30.17 -14.37
N ASN A 130 -20.39 -29.31 -13.95
CA ASN A 130 -21.32 -29.55 -12.84
C ASN A 130 -22.80 -29.46 -13.27
N ALA A 131 -23.06 -29.49 -14.56
CA ALA A 131 -24.40 -29.39 -15.15
C ALA A 131 -24.57 -30.45 -16.26
N SER A 132 -25.78 -30.59 -16.77
CA SER A 132 -26.14 -31.44 -17.90
C SER A 132 -26.89 -30.62 -18.95
N ILE A 133 -26.82 -31.03 -20.22
CA ILE A 133 -27.59 -30.41 -21.30
C ILE A 133 -28.99 -31.06 -21.29
N THR A 134 -30.01 -30.30 -20.90
CA THR A 134 -31.41 -30.76 -20.85
C THR A 134 -32.19 -30.40 -22.11
N GLY A 135 -31.76 -29.35 -22.82
CA GLY A 135 -32.34 -28.90 -24.08
C GLY A 135 -31.28 -28.64 -25.13
N LEU A 136 -31.51 -29.12 -26.35
CA LEU A 136 -30.68 -28.83 -27.52
C LEU A 136 -31.58 -28.54 -28.71
N ARG A 137 -31.42 -27.37 -29.30
CA ARG A 137 -32.05 -27.00 -30.56
C ARG A 137 -30.98 -26.52 -31.54
N LEU A 138 -30.82 -27.26 -32.62
CA LEU A 138 -29.93 -26.91 -33.72
C LEU A 138 -30.73 -26.16 -34.79
N GLN A 139 -30.23 -25.00 -35.20
CA GLN A 139 -30.86 -24.17 -36.22
C GLN A 139 -29.80 -23.67 -37.20
N GLU A 140 -30.14 -23.66 -38.49
CA GLU A 140 -29.35 -22.98 -39.50
C GLU A 140 -29.86 -21.54 -39.63
N GLN A 141 -28.94 -20.58 -39.54
CA GLN A 141 -29.21 -19.16 -39.64
C GLN A 141 -28.28 -18.54 -40.68
N PHE A 142 -28.62 -17.34 -41.14
CA PHE A 142 -27.76 -16.55 -42.01
C PHE A 142 -27.44 -15.24 -41.33
N GLN A 143 -26.15 -14.94 -41.19
CA GLN A 143 -25.67 -13.67 -40.66
C GLN A 143 -25.30 -12.75 -41.83
N PRO A 144 -25.91 -11.57 -41.95
CA PRO A 144 -25.61 -10.65 -43.04
C PRO A 144 -24.31 -9.87 -42.79
N ILE A 145 -23.49 -9.78 -43.83
CA ILE A 145 -22.38 -8.82 -43.94
C ILE A 145 -22.79 -7.76 -44.95
N PHE A 146 -22.64 -6.49 -44.58
CA PHE A 146 -22.96 -5.35 -45.43
C PHE A 146 -21.69 -4.80 -46.06
N VAL A 147 -21.65 -4.73 -47.39
CA VAL A 147 -20.52 -4.19 -48.16
C VAL A 147 -20.96 -2.89 -48.82
N PHE A 148 -20.44 -1.76 -48.38
CA PHE A 148 -20.73 -0.44 -48.95
C PHE A 148 -19.56 0.04 -49.81
N ASN A 149 -19.83 0.37 -51.06
CA ASN A 149 -18.85 0.90 -52.00
C ASN A 149 -19.11 2.41 -52.16
N TRP A 150 -18.10 3.22 -51.86
CA TRP A 150 -18.15 4.66 -51.91
C TRP A 150 -17.28 5.18 -53.06
N ARG A 151 -17.82 6.07 -53.88
CA ARG A 151 -17.04 6.85 -54.84
C ARG A 151 -16.56 8.12 -54.14
N LEU A 152 -15.25 8.27 -54.05
CA LEU A 152 -14.58 9.46 -53.53
C LEU A 152 -14.07 10.26 -54.72
N THR A 153 -14.53 11.50 -54.86
CA THR A 153 -14.10 12.41 -55.94
C THR A 153 -13.38 13.60 -55.32
N TYR A 154 -12.10 13.75 -55.63
CA TYR A 154 -11.25 14.86 -55.23
C TYR A 154 -11.13 15.83 -56.40
N ARG A 155 -11.40 17.12 -56.17
CA ARG A 155 -11.38 18.14 -57.20
C ARG A 155 -10.59 19.37 -56.74
N ALA A 156 -9.55 19.72 -57.49
CA ALA A 156 -8.79 20.95 -57.37
C ALA A 156 -8.51 21.45 -58.81
N ASP A 157 -7.23 21.70 -59.14
CA ASP A 157 -6.77 21.94 -60.52
C ASP A 157 -6.90 20.68 -61.39
N ASP A 158 -6.88 19.49 -60.77
CA ASP A 158 -7.18 18.20 -61.38
C ASP A 158 -8.41 17.53 -60.75
N LYS A 159 -8.92 16.48 -61.42
CA LYS A 159 -9.99 15.61 -60.90
C LYS A 159 -9.41 14.22 -60.66
N ARG A 160 -9.58 13.69 -59.44
CA ARG A 160 -9.19 12.33 -59.08
C ARG A 160 -10.39 11.59 -58.50
N GLU A 161 -10.50 10.31 -58.84
CA GLU A 161 -11.59 9.46 -58.37
C GLU A 161 -11.04 8.13 -57.87
N GLU A 162 -11.58 7.64 -56.75
CA GLU A 162 -11.29 6.31 -56.22
C GLU A 162 -12.57 5.65 -55.68
N LEU A 163 -12.54 4.32 -55.61
CA LEU A 163 -13.56 3.53 -54.93
C LEU A 163 -13.01 3.06 -53.58
N TYR A 164 -13.77 3.31 -52.52
CA TYR A 164 -13.46 2.85 -51.17
C TYR A 164 -14.57 1.94 -50.65
N THR A 165 -14.20 0.77 -50.14
CA THR A 165 -15.16 -0.25 -49.70
C THR A 165 -15.13 -0.44 -48.19
N VAL A 166 -16.30 -0.50 -47.56
CA VAL A 166 -16.46 -0.70 -46.12
C VAL A 166 -17.33 -1.93 -45.88
N LEU A 167 -16.81 -2.90 -45.11
CA LEU A 167 -17.56 -4.06 -44.65
C LEU A 167 -18.04 -3.82 -43.22
N LEU A 168 -19.33 -4.07 -42.97
CA LEU A 168 -19.93 -4.00 -41.65
C LEU A 168 -20.64 -5.32 -41.30
N ASP A 169 -20.64 -5.69 -40.02
CA ASP A 169 -21.53 -6.71 -39.46
C ASP A 169 -22.97 -6.19 -39.32
N GLU A 170 -23.85 -7.00 -38.72
CA GLU A 170 -25.26 -6.63 -38.53
C GLU A 170 -25.45 -5.53 -37.47
N GLU A 171 -24.52 -5.43 -36.53
CA GLU A 171 -24.46 -4.44 -35.46
C GLU A 171 -23.88 -3.08 -35.95
N GLY A 172 -23.21 -3.07 -37.11
CA GLY A 172 -22.59 -1.88 -37.70
C GLY A 172 -21.11 -1.71 -37.34
N HIS A 173 -20.47 -2.71 -36.75
CA HIS A 173 -19.03 -2.72 -36.55
C HIS A 173 -18.31 -3.07 -37.84
N ARG A 174 -17.15 -2.44 -38.06
CA ARG A 174 -16.35 -2.65 -39.25
C ARG A 174 -15.65 -4.01 -39.17
N ILE A 175 -15.78 -4.79 -40.24
CA ILE A 175 -15.03 -6.04 -40.41
C ILE A 175 -13.70 -5.70 -41.12
N PRO A 176 -12.54 -5.88 -40.45
CA PRO A 176 -11.24 -5.58 -41.05
C PRO A 176 -10.89 -6.57 -42.17
N GLN A 177 -10.17 -6.08 -43.19
CA GLN A 177 -9.62 -6.91 -44.27
C GLN A 177 -8.28 -7.53 -43.87
N PRO A 178 -7.89 -8.71 -44.42
CA PRO A 178 -6.65 -9.41 -44.04
C PRO A 178 -5.36 -8.60 -44.16
N ASP A 179 -5.30 -7.65 -45.09
CA ASP A 179 -4.12 -6.81 -45.34
C ASP A 179 -3.95 -5.69 -44.29
N GLU A 180 -4.90 -5.56 -43.35
CA GLU A 180 -4.87 -4.51 -42.33
C GLU A 180 -4.11 -4.93 -41.07
N PRO A 181 -3.39 -4.01 -40.39
CA PRO A 181 -2.56 -4.34 -39.23
C PRO A 181 -3.31 -4.97 -38.04
N GLN A 182 -4.62 -4.73 -37.94
CA GLN A 182 -5.47 -5.19 -36.84
C GLN A 182 -6.39 -6.35 -37.25
N ALA A 183 -6.17 -6.93 -38.42
CA ALA A 183 -6.99 -8.02 -38.92
C ALA A 183 -6.76 -9.30 -38.09
N PRO A 184 -7.82 -9.97 -37.62
CA PRO A 184 -7.66 -11.28 -37.00
C PRO A 184 -7.10 -12.28 -38.01
N ALA A 185 -6.40 -13.33 -37.54
CA ALA A 185 -5.81 -14.36 -38.41
C ALA A 185 -6.81 -15.06 -39.35
N HIS A 186 -8.11 -14.98 -39.04
CA HIS A 186 -9.21 -15.52 -39.84
C HIS A 186 -10.11 -14.41 -40.42
N ALA A 187 -9.54 -13.24 -40.71
CA ALA A 187 -10.25 -12.13 -41.31
C ALA A 187 -10.91 -12.54 -42.64
N LEU A 188 -12.09 -11.99 -42.88
CA LEU A 188 -12.85 -12.27 -44.10
C LEU A 188 -12.31 -11.43 -45.26
N ASP A 189 -11.71 -12.11 -46.23
CA ASP A 189 -11.27 -11.49 -47.48
C ASP A 189 -12.46 -11.17 -48.39
N LEU A 190 -12.71 -9.89 -48.67
CA LEU A 190 -13.80 -9.45 -49.53
C LEU A 190 -13.72 -10.04 -50.93
N GLU A 191 -12.52 -10.18 -51.50
CA GLU A 191 -12.37 -10.69 -52.87
C GLU A 191 -12.82 -12.15 -52.95
N GLN A 192 -12.36 -12.96 -51.99
CA GLN A 192 -12.80 -14.35 -51.87
C GLN A 192 -14.30 -14.46 -51.57
N LEU A 193 -14.83 -13.59 -50.69
CA LEU A 193 -16.26 -13.56 -50.38
C LEU A 193 -17.11 -13.32 -51.62
N LEU A 194 -16.74 -12.33 -52.45
CA LEU A 194 -17.49 -11.98 -53.66
C LEU A 194 -17.32 -13.01 -54.78
N ALA A 195 -16.16 -13.67 -54.86
CA ALA A 195 -15.94 -14.77 -55.80
C ALA A 195 -16.81 -16.00 -55.49
N ASP A 196 -16.98 -16.31 -54.21
CA ASP A 196 -17.77 -17.47 -53.78
C ASP A 196 -19.26 -17.19 -53.63
N ALA A 197 -19.64 -15.91 -53.52
CA ALA A 197 -21.00 -15.48 -53.30
C ALA A 197 -21.93 -15.95 -54.44
N GLN A 198 -22.90 -16.79 -54.09
CA GLN A 198 -23.90 -17.29 -55.03
C GLN A 198 -25.21 -16.55 -54.85
N PRO A 199 -26.00 -16.40 -55.92
CA PRO A 199 -27.32 -15.80 -55.79
C PRO A 199 -28.26 -16.70 -54.98
N PHE A 200 -29.24 -16.08 -54.31
CA PHE A 200 -30.26 -16.83 -53.60
C PHE A 200 -31.08 -17.69 -54.57
N PRO A 201 -31.40 -18.94 -54.21
CA PRO A 201 -32.31 -19.75 -54.99
C PRO A 201 -33.69 -19.06 -55.07
N PRO A 202 -34.40 -19.17 -56.19
CA PRO A 202 -35.77 -18.65 -56.30
C PRO A 202 -36.65 -19.34 -55.25
N ALA A 203 -37.60 -18.59 -54.67
CA ALA A 203 -38.50 -19.13 -53.66
C ALA A 203 -39.41 -20.19 -54.29
N ASP A 204 -39.30 -21.44 -53.82
CA ASP A 204 -40.28 -22.47 -54.16
C ASP A 204 -41.62 -22.12 -53.51
N SER A 205 -42.65 -22.10 -54.34
CA SER A 205 -44.03 -21.80 -53.97
C SER A 205 -44.56 -22.79 -52.93
N GLY A 206 -44.74 -22.34 -51.68
CA GLY A 206 -45.51 -23.08 -50.68
C GLY A 206 -45.36 -22.57 -49.23
N ASN A 207 -44.12 -22.33 -48.79
CA ASN A 207 -43.82 -21.78 -47.46
C ASN A 207 -42.89 -20.58 -47.66
N GLY A 208 -43.25 -19.40 -47.15
CA GLY A 208 -42.52 -18.14 -47.34
C GLY A 208 -41.11 -18.06 -46.71
N ASP A 209 -40.41 -19.18 -46.57
CA ASP A 209 -39.11 -19.34 -45.90
C ASP A 209 -37.88 -19.22 -46.82
N GLY A 210 -38.07 -18.91 -48.11
CA GLY A 210 -36.97 -18.89 -49.08
C GLY A 210 -36.32 -17.52 -49.34
N GLN A 211 -36.97 -16.41 -48.99
CA GLN A 211 -36.44 -15.08 -49.28
C GLN A 211 -35.77 -14.45 -48.05
N PRO A 212 -34.47 -14.10 -48.12
CA PRO A 212 -33.81 -13.36 -47.06
C PRO A 212 -34.54 -12.04 -46.78
N LYS A 213 -35.02 -11.88 -45.54
CA LYS A 213 -35.64 -10.63 -45.10
C LYS A 213 -34.57 -9.56 -44.94
N LEU A 214 -34.71 -8.47 -45.68
CA LEU A 214 -33.88 -7.30 -45.48
C LEU A 214 -34.18 -6.67 -44.11
N PRO A 215 -33.17 -6.09 -43.43
CA PRO A 215 -33.42 -5.27 -42.26
C PRO A 215 -34.38 -4.11 -42.57
N PRO A 216 -35.08 -3.57 -41.54
CA PRO A 216 -35.87 -2.37 -41.70
C PRO A 216 -35.03 -1.23 -42.32
N LEU A 217 -35.66 -0.39 -43.16
CA LEU A 217 -34.97 0.72 -43.83
C LEU A 217 -34.22 1.63 -42.86
N THR A 218 -34.79 1.87 -41.68
CA THR A 218 -34.15 2.66 -40.60
C THR A 218 -32.82 2.07 -40.16
N ARG A 219 -32.69 0.74 -40.09
CA ARG A 219 -31.43 0.05 -39.75
C ARG A 219 -30.44 0.13 -40.90
N LEU A 220 -30.89 -0.05 -42.14
CA LEU A 220 -30.04 0.09 -43.33
C LEU A 220 -29.46 1.50 -43.47
N VAL A 221 -30.25 2.54 -43.19
CA VAL A 221 -29.77 3.94 -43.19
C VAL A 221 -28.69 4.14 -42.12
N ARG A 222 -28.89 3.61 -40.90
CA ARG A 222 -27.87 3.69 -39.83
C ARG A 222 -26.56 2.99 -40.23
N LEU A 223 -26.64 1.81 -40.84
CA LEU A 223 -25.47 1.09 -41.35
C LEU A 223 -24.77 1.88 -42.46
N ALA A 224 -25.52 2.48 -43.38
CA ALA A 224 -24.97 3.33 -44.44
C ALA A 224 -24.30 4.59 -43.87
N GLU A 225 -24.88 5.23 -42.85
CA GLU A 225 -24.27 6.37 -42.16
C GLU A 225 -22.99 5.98 -41.41
N ALA A 226 -22.97 4.81 -40.74
CA ALA A 226 -21.77 4.28 -40.11
C ALA A 226 -20.67 4.03 -41.16
N ALA A 227 -21.00 3.38 -42.27
CA ALA A 227 -20.07 3.17 -43.39
C ALA A 227 -19.57 4.50 -43.99
N ARG A 228 -20.45 5.51 -44.10
CA ARG A 228 -20.10 6.84 -44.62
C ARG A 228 -19.04 7.52 -43.76
N LYS A 229 -19.12 7.39 -42.43
CA LYS A 229 -18.11 7.95 -41.52
C LYS A 229 -16.72 7.38 -41.81
N TYR A 230 -16.61 6.07 -42.02
CA TYR A 230 -15.34 5.45 -42.42
C TYR A 230 -14.85 5.95 -43.79
N ALA A 231 -15.75 6.15 -44.76
CA ALA A 231 -15.39 6.68 -46.07
C ALA A 231 -14.92 8.14 -46.02
N ILE A 232 -15.57 8.98 -45.22
CA ILE A 232 -15.13 10.37 -44.97
C ILE A 232 -13.75 10.37 -44.30
N TYR A 233 -13.56 9.57 -43.25
CA TYR A 233 -12.28 9.47 -42.57
C TYR A 233 -11.15 9.03 -43.50
N HIS A 234 -11.39 8.02 -44.35
CA HIS A 234 -10.44 7.62 -45.37
C HIS A 234 -10.12 8.77 -46.34
N ALA A 235 -11.15 9.49 -46.80
CA ALA A 235 -10.96 10.62 -47.70
C ALA A 235 -10.14 11.75 -47.06
N ASP A 236 -10.38 12.06 -45.79
CA ASP A 236 -9.62 13.08 -45.05
C ASP A 236 -8.13 12.70 -44.93
N LEU A 237 -7.81 11.43 -44.69
CA LEU A 237 -6.42 10.96 -44.68
C LEU A 237 -5.75 11.12 -46.06
N ARG A 238 -6.49 10.89 -47.15
CA ARG A 238 -6.00 11.05 -48.53
C ARG A 238 -5.83 12.51 -48.92
N CYS A 239 -6.64 13.42 -48.37
CA CYS A 239 -6.52 14.86 -48.59
C CYS A 239 -5.12 15.38 -48.27
N ALA A 240 -4.51 14.93 -47.17
CA ALA A 240 -3.14 15.35 -46.81
C ALA A 240 -2.11 15.01 -47.91
N GLY A 241 -2.23 13.83 -48.52
CA GLY A 241 -1.37 13.44 -49.64
C GLY A 241 -1.63 14.28 -50.90
N HIS A 242 -2.90 14.54 -51.20
CA HIS A 242 -3.27 15.38 -52.34
C HIS A 242 -2.84 16.84 -52.16
N GLU A 243 -2.98 17.40 -50.97
CA GLU A 243 -2.52 18.75 -50.62
C GLU A 243 -1.00 18.89 -50.78
N ALA A 244 -0.23 17.87 -50.37
CA ALA A 244 1.21 17.84 -50.57
C ALA A 244 1.64 17.89 -52.05
N GLU A 245 0.80 17.42 -52.97
CA GLU A 245 1.01 17.52 -54.43
C GLU A 245 0.45 18.81 -55.05
N ILE A 246 -0.63 19.36 -54.50
CA ILE A 246 -1.30 20.57 -54.98
C ILE A 246 -0.52 21.82 -54.60
N TYR A 247 -0.04 21.94 -53.35
CA TYR A 247 0.62 23.16 -52.88
C TYR A 247 1.89 23.54 -53.67
N PRO A 248 2.80 22.62 -54.03
CA PRO A 248 3.96 22.97 -54.85
C PRO A 248 3.56 23.48 -56.25
N ARG A 249 2.50 22.92 -56.85
CA ARG A 249 1.97 23.38 -58.14
C ARG A 249 1.39 24.79 -58.01
N LEU A 250 0.56 25.03 -57.00
CA LEU A 250 0.00 26.35 -56.71
C LEU A 250 1.11 27.37 -56.47
N TYR A 251 2.10 27.07 -55.63
CA TYR A 251 3.22 27.98 -55.34
C TYR A 251 4.00 28.34 -56.61
N LYS A 252 4.25 27.36 -57.49
CA LYS A 252 4.91 27.59 -58.78
C LYS A 252 4.10 28.51 -59.69
N VAL A 253 2.78 28.36 -59.74
CA VAL A 253 1.87 29.22 -60.52
C VAL A 253 1.83 30.64 -59.93
N LEU A 254 1.65 30.76 -58.61
CA LEU A 254 1.61 32.05 -57.91
C LEU A 254 2.92 32.84 -58.03
N ASN A 255 4.07 32.17 -57.95
CA ASN A 255 5.37 32.81 -58.17
C ASN A 255 5.50 33.32 -59.60
N ARG A 256 5.13 32.52 -60.60
CA ARG A 256 5.17 32.94 -62.01
C ARG A 256 4.29 34.16 -62.27
N LEU A 257 3.07 34.15 -61.75
CA LEU A 257 2.15 35.28 -61.84
C LEU A 257 2.74 36.51 -61.15
N THR A 258 3.20 36.36 -59.91
CA THR A 258 3.75 37.48 -59.13
C THR A 258 4.99 38.08 -59.80
N THR A 259 5.92 37.27 -60.29
CA THR A 259 7.12 37.76 -61.01
C THR A 259 6.73 38.50 -62.29
N TYR A 260 5.82 37.94 -63.09
CA TYR A 260 5.35 38.56 -64.33
C TYR A 260 4.70 39.93 -64.07
N TYR A 261 3.76 40.01 -63.12
CA TYR A 261 3.08 41.26 -62.79
C TYR A 261 4.00 42.29 -62.13
N ARG A 262 4.93 41.86 -61.28
CA ARG A 262 5.95 42.78 -60.71
C ARG A 262 6.82 43.39 -61.79
N GLN A 263 7.30 42.58 -62.73
CA GLN A 263 8.07 43.08 -63.87
C GLN A 263 7.25 44.10 -64.68
N GLN A 264 5.97 43.80 -64.97
CA GLN A 264 5.09 44.74 -65.67
C GLN A 264 4.86 46.05 -64.90
N ILE A 265 4.75 45.99 -63.57
CA ILE A 265 4.59 47.17 -62.71
C ILE A 265 5.87 48.01 -62.69
N GLU A 266 7.05 47.39 -62.61
CA GLU A 266 8.36 48.06 -62.63
C GLU A 266 8.65 48.74 -63.98
N GLU A 267 8.18 48.17 -65.09
CA GLU A 267 8.31 48.76 -66.44
C GLU A 267 7.42 50.01 -66.65
N VAL A 268 6.50 50.31 -65.72
CA VAL A 268 5.68 51.54 -65.76
C VAL A 268 6.47 52.72 -65.17
N TYR A 269 7.04 53.56 -66.04
CA TYR A 269 7.74 54.78 -65.62
C TYR A 269 6.80 55.84 -65.01
N ASP A 270 7.27 56.54 -63.97
CA ASP A 270 6.52 57.62 -63.31
C ASP A 270 6.06 58.73 -64.27
N ALA A 271 6.83 59.01 -65.33
CA ALA A 271 6.44 59.97 -66.37
C ALA A 271 5.20 59.54 -67.17
N SER A 272 4.93 58.24 -67.26
CA SER A 272 3.82 57.63 -68.02
C SER A 272 2.62 57.26 -67.14
N ASP A 273 2.76 57.36 -65.82
CA ASP A 273 1.74 57.10 -64.80
C ASP A 273 1.93 57.99 -63.54
N PRO A 274 1.81 59.32 -63.67
CA PRO A 274 2.05 60.25 -62.56
C PRO A 274 1.02 60.15 -61.43
N THR A 275 -0.19 59.64 -61.71
CA THR A 275 -1.25 59.40 -60.73
C THR A 275 -1.18 58.01 -60.07
N GLY A 276 -0.38 57.09 -60.63
CA GLY A 276 -0.27 55.71 -60.14
C GLY A 276 -1.47 54.81 -60.48
N GLU A 277 -2.38 55.26 -61.36
CA GLU A 277 -3.61 54.53 -61.69
C GLU A 277 -3.31 53.22 -62.44
N LYS A 278 -2.32 53.21 -63.35
CA LYS A 278 -1.97 52.00 -64.10
C LYS A 278 -1.31 50.96 -63.20
N ARG A 279 -0.42 51.39 -62.30
CA ARG A 279 0.19 50.49 -61.30
C ARG A 279 -0.88 49.85 -60.40
N ARG A 280 -1.82 50.65 -59.89
CA ARG A 280 -2.94 50.13 -59.08
C ARG A 280 -3.84 49.15 -59.84
N ALA A 281 -4.14 49.41 -61.12
CA ALA A 281 -4.94 48.50 -61.93
C ALA A 281 -4.25 47.14 -62.14
N LEU A 282 -2.92 47.13 -62.33
CA LEU A 282 -2.13 45.89 -62.42
C LEU A 282 -2.07 45.13 -61.08
N GLU A 283 -1.98 45.85 -59.96
CA GLU A 283 -2.04 45.26 -58.61
C GLU A 283 -3.40 44.61 -58.33
N GLU A 284 -4.49 45.29 -58.70
CA GLU A 284 -5.85 44.77 -58.58
C GLU A 284 -6.09 43.53 -59.47
N ASP A 285 -5.55 43.52 -60.70
CA ASP A 285 -5.61 42.35 -61.58
C ASP A 285 -4.78 41.17 -61.04
N LEU A 286 -3.57 41.44 -60.51
CA LEU A 286 -2.76 40.43 -59.85
C LEU A 286 -3.51 39.83 -58.65
N ALA A 287 -4.10 40.66 -57.79
CA ALA A 287 -4.87 40.20 -56.63
C ALA A 287 -6.04 39.30 -57.04
N ARG A 288 -6.78 39.68 -58.10
CA ARG A 288 -7.85 38.86 -58.68
C ARG A 288 -7.33 37.51 -59.18
N LYS A 289 -6.25 37.49 -59.97
CA LYS A 289 -5.69 36.24 -60.51
C LYS A 289 -5.15 35.32 -59.42
N ILE A 290 -4.52 35.88 -58.39
CA ILE A 290 -4.10 35.11 -57.21
C ILE A 290 -5.33 34.45 -56.56
N ALA A 291 -6.42 35.19 -56.36
CA ALA A 291 -7.64 34.64 -55.76
C ALA A 291 -8.27 33.53 -56.62
N GLU A 292 -8.30 33.70 -57.95
CA GLU A 292 -8.77 32.67 -58.89
C GLU A 292 -7.92 31.40 -58.82
N GLU A 293 -6.58 31.52 -58.82
CA GLU A 293 -5.69 30.36 -58.72
C GLU A 293 -5.79 29.67 -57.36
N VAL A 294 -5.92 30.43 -56.27
CA VAL A 294 -6.14 29.85 -54.93
C VAL A 294 -7.44 29.07 -54.86
N GLU A 295 -8.53 29.60 -55.44
CA GLU A 295 -9.82 28.89 -55.44
C GLU A 295 -9.83 27.69 -56.40
N ASN A 296 -9.15 27.77 -57.55
CA ASN A 296 -9.01 26.63 -58.47
C ASN A 296 -8.22 25.48 -57.84
N HIS A 297 -7.18 25.80 -57.05
CA HIS A 297 -6.37 24.79 -56.34
C HIS A 297 -6.97 24.38 -54.99
N ARG A 298 -8.16 24.90 -54.63
CA ARG A 298 -8.84 24.50 -53.39
C ARG A 298 -9.37 23.08 -53.54
N LEU A 299 -8.84 22.17 -52.73
CA LEU A 299 -9.28 20.79 -52.71
C LEU A 299 -10.73 20.67 -52.19
N ARG A 300 -11.60 20.10 -53.02
CA ARG A 300 -12.99 19.76 -52.69
C ARG A 300 -13.20 18.26 -52.81
N VAL A 301 -13.85 17.67 -51.81
CA VAL A 301 -14.11 16.23 -51.77
C VAL A 301 -15.60 15.94 -51.80
N GLN A 302 -16.00 15.00 -52.66
CA GLN A 302 -17.36 14.47 -52.72
C GLN A 302 -17.33 12.99 -52.37
N VAL A 303 -18.19 12.59 -51.42
CA VAL A 303 -18.34 11.20 -50.98
C VAL A 303 -19.75 10.74 -51.34
N HIS A 304 -19.86 9.83 -52.30
CA HIS A 304 -21.14 9.33 -52.80
C HIS A 304 -21.25 7.81 -52.65
N LEU A 305 -22.39 7.32 -52.14
CA LEU A 305 -22.64 5.89 -52.09
C LEU A 305 -22.83 5.38 -53.53
N PHE A 306 -21.90 4.56 -54.00
CA PHE A 306 -21.93 4.02 -55.35
C PHE A 306 -22.81 2.77 -55.43
N SER A 307 -22.62 1.84 -54.50
CA SER A 307 -23.47 0.65 -54.38
C SER A 307 -23.33 -0.02 -53.02
N TYR A 308 -24.26 -0.88 -52.67
CA TYR A 308 -24.11 -1.78 -51.53
C TYR A 308 -24.42 -3.23 -51.90
N ALA A 309 -23.89 -4.16 -51.10
CA ALA A 309 -24.15 -5.59 -51.20
C ALA A 309 -24.44 -6.14 -49.81
N ILE A 310 -25.26 -7.18 -49.75
CA ILE A 310 -25.48 -7.97 -48.54
C ILE A 310 -25.05 -9.40 -48.84
N LEU A 311 -24.11 -9.91 -48.05
CA LEU A 311 -23.59 -11.27 -48.14
C LEU A 311 -24.07 -12.05 -46.92
N HIS A 312 -24.89 -13.08 -47.13
CA HIS A 312 -25.37 -13.95 -46.07
C HIS A 312 -24.37 -15.06 -45.80
N VAL A 313 -23.76 -15.02 -44.63
CA VAL A 313 -22.87 -16.06 -44.12
C VAL A 313 -23.72 -17.15 -43.48
N PRO A 314 -23.62 -18.42 -43.92
CA PRO A 314 -24.30 -19.51 -43.25
C PRO A 314 -23.67 -19.77 -41.88
N VAL A 315 -24.50 -19.78 -40.83
CA VAL A 315 -24.08 -20.01 -39.44
C VAL A 315 -24.99 -21.07 -38.83
N ALA A 316 -24.40 -22.13 -38.28
CA ALA A 316 -25.15 -23.08 -37.47
C ALA A 316 -25.12 -22.65 -36.01
N VAL A 317 -26.31 -22.55 -35.42
CA VAL A 317 -26.51 -22.13 -34.03
C VAL A 317 -27.03 -23.32 -33.24
N ALA A 318 -26.34 -23.67 -32.16
CA ALA A 318 -26.81 -24.61 -31.17
C ALA A 318 -27.30 -23.83 -29.94
N ASP A 319 -28.61 -23.79 -29.75
CA ASP A 319 -29.23 -23.31 -28.51
C ASP A 319 -29.23 -24.47 -27.51
N LEU A 320 -28.50 -24.31 -26.41
CA LEU A 320 -28.34 -25.31 -25.36
C LEU A 320 -28.99 -24.79 -24.07
N THR A 321 -29.70 -25.66 -23.37
CA THR A 321 -30.16 -25.41 -21.99
C THR A 321 -29.33 -26.28 -21.05
N LEU A 322 -28.56 -25.63 -20.19
CA LEU A 322 -27.76 -26.27 -19.14
C LEU A 322 -28.57 -26.30 -17.85
N SER A 323 -28.55 -27.42 -17.14
CA SER A 323 -29.16 -27.55 -15.81
C SER A 323 -28.33 -28.42 -14.87
N ASP A 324 -28.18 -27.98 -13.62
CA ASP A 324 -27.63 -28.75 -12.50
C ASP A 324 -28.73 -29.38 -11.62
N GLY A 325 -29.99 -29.33 -12.08
CA GLY A 325 -31.19 -29.76 -11.36
C GLY A 325 -31.78 -28.72 -10.40
N ARG A 326 -31.08 -27.61 -10.13
CA ARG A 326 -31.57 -26.49 -9.30
C ARG A 326 -31.69 -25.19 -10.09
N GLN A 327 -30.74 -24.95 -10.98
CA GLN A 327 -30.67 -23.78 -11.85
C GLN A 327 -30.73 -24.23 -13.32
N GLU A 328 -31.14 -23.30 -14.18
CA GLU A 328 -31.12 -23.47 -15.63
C GLU A 328 -30.52 -22.24 -16.30
N ALA A 329 -29.71 -22.46 -17.33
CA ALA A 329 -29.13 -21.39 -18.14
C ALA A 329 -29.19 -21.73 -19.62
N ALA A 330 -29.62 -20.78 -20.44
CA ALA A 330 -29.58 -20.89 -21.89
C ALA A 330 -28.25 -20.35 -22.43
N VAL A 331 -27.55 -21.15 -23.24
CA VAL A 331 -26.29 -20.76 -23.90
C VAL A 331 -26.37 -21.03 -25.40
N GLN A 332 -25.63 -20.24 -26.17
CA GLN A 332 -25.54 -20.41 -27.62
C GLN A 332 -24.11 -20.72 -28.03
N VAL A 333 -23.97 -21.70 -28.93
CA VAL A 333 -22.73 -21.96 -29.66
C VAL A 333 -22.99 -21.65 -31.13
N ARG A 334 -22.07 -20.92 -31.78
CA ARG A 334 -22.22 -20.54 -33.19
C ARG A 334 -21.04 -21.06 -33.99
N LEU A 335 -21.32 -21.81 -35.07
CA LEU A 335 -20.32 -22.27 -36.02
C LEU A 335 -20.53 -21.57 -37.36
N ASN A 336 -19.56 -20.76 -37.77
CA ASN A 336 -19.53 -20.19 -39.11
C ASN A 336 -19.28 -21.32 -40.13
N ARG A 337 -20.28 -21.63 -40.97
CA ARG A 337 -20.22 -22.72 -41.95
C ARG A 337 -19.34 -22.40 -43.16
N TYR A 338 -18.94 -21.14 -43.33
CA TYR A 338 -18.04 -20.70 -44.39
C TYR A 338 -16.57 -20.75 -43.94
N THR A 339 -16.24 -20.19 -42.77
CA THR A 339 -14.86 -20.16 -42.26
C THR A 339 -14.48 -21.34 -41.37
N GLY A 340 -15.46 -22.02 -40.76
CA GLY A 340 -15.24 -23.03 -39.72
C GLY A 340 -15.00 -22.46 -38.32
N GLN A 341 -15.09 -21.13 -38.14
CA GLN A 341 -14.89 -20.49 -36.84
C GLN A 341 -16.02 -20.85 -35.87
N LEU A 342 -15.64 -21.32 -34.68
CA LEU A 342 -16.54 -21.71 -33.60
C LEU A 342 -16.50 -20.67 -32.49
N HIS A 343 -17.64 -20.08 -32.18
CA HIS A 343 -17.84 -19.18 -31.06
C HIS A 343 -18.55 -19.91 -29.93
N ARG A 344 -17.90 -19.94 -28.77
CA ARG A 344 -18.40 -20.60 -27.55
C ARG A 344 -19.09 -19.60 -26.62
N PRO A 345 -19.83 -20.08 -25.61
CA PRO A 345 -20.39 -19.22 -24.58
C PRO A 345 -19.27 -18.53 -23.81
N THR A 346 -19.52 -17.30 -23.37
CA THR A 346 -18.58 -16.54 -22.56
C THR A 346 -18.82 -16.78 -21.08
N CYS A 347 -17.74 -16.81 -20.31
CA CYS A 347 -17.81 -16.84 -18.84
C CYS A 347 -18.36 -15.51 -18.33
N HIS A 348 -19.36 -15.55 -17.44
CA HIS A 348 -19.93 -14.36 -16.79
C HIS A 348 -18.88 -13.55 -16.00
N ALA A 349 -17.85 -14.21 -15.48
CA ALA A 349 -16.83 -13.57 -14.65
C ALA A 349 -15.69 -12.92 -15.45
N CYS A 350 -15.07 -13.65 -16.38
CA CYS A 350 -13.91 -13.13 -17.12
C CYS A 350 -14.21 -12.68 -18.55
N GLY A 351 -15.42 -12.95 -19.07
CA GLY A 351 -15.84 -12.60 -20.43
C GLY A 351 -15.20 -13.45 -21.55
N GLN A 352 -14.32 -14.39 -21.21
CA GLN A 352 -13.65 -15.24 -22.20
C GLN A 352 -14.56 -16.38 -22.68
N GLU A 353 -14.47 -16.72 -23.96
CA GLU A 353 -15.08 -17.92 -24.53
C GLU A 353 -14.51 -19.18 -23.87
N THR A 354 -15.37 -20.11 -23.45
CA THR A 354 -14.95 -21.30 -22.70
C THR A 354 -15.62 -22.58 -23.20
N GLU A 355 -14.83 -23.66 -23.23
CA GLU A 355 -15.32 -25.01 -23.54
C GLU A 355 -15.85 -25.69 -22.28
N ALA A 356 -15.08 -25.68 -21.19
CA ALA A 356 -15.53 -26.22 -19.91
C ALA A 356 -16.46 -25.22 -19.24
N ILE A 357 -17.72 -25.62 -19.02
CA ILE A 357 -18.76 -24.75 -18.49
C ILE A 357 -19.33 -25.32 -17.20
N ALA A 358 -19.41 -24.48 -16.18
CA ALA A 358 -20.13 -24.76 -14.96
C ALA A 358 -21.25 -23.73 -14.74
N LEU A 359 -22.27 -24.13 -13.98
CA LEU A 359 -23.30 -23.23 -13.45
C LEU A 359 -22.98 -22.89 -12.01
N ASP A 360 -23.02 -21.61 -11.68
CA ASP A 360 -22.90 -21.16 -10.30
C ASP A 360 -24.25 -21.31 -9.55
N ALA A 361 -24.23 -21.12 -8.23
CA ALA A 361 -25.42 -21.25 -7.38
C ALA A 361 -26.58 -20.29 -7.76
N ARG A 362 -26.31 -19.27 -8.59
CA ARG A 362 -27.28 -18.30 -9.11
C ARG A 362 -27.63 -18.53 -10.59
N GLY A 363 -27.11 -19.59 -11.21
CA GLY A 363 -27.36 -19.94 -12.61
C GLY A 363 -26.44 -19.25 -13.63
N HIS A 364 -25.37 -18.58 -13.20
CA HIS A 364 -24.42 -17.99 -14.14
C HIS A 364 -23.50 -19.05 -14.75
N VAL A 365 -23.25 -18.88 -16.04
CA VAL A 365 -22.31 -19.67 -16.83
C VAL A 365 -20.89 -19.19 -16.54
N THR A 366 -20.03 -20.09 -16.04
CA THR A 366 -18.65 -19.77 -15.66
C THR A 366 -17.67 -20.81 -16.18
N CYS A 367 -16.44 -20.37 -16.47
CA CYS A 367 -15.33 -21.28 -16.78
C CYS A 367 -14.76 -21.89 -15.50
N ASP A 368 -13.98 -22.97 -15.67
CA ASP A 368 -13.33 -23.72 -14.58
C ASP A 368 -12.39 -22.82 -13.74
N ALA A 369 -11.67 -21.89 -14.37
CA ALA A 369 -10.75 -20.99 -13.68
C ALA A 369 -11.43 -19.92 -12.81
N CYS A 370 -12.70 -19.58 -13.12
CA CYS A 370 -13.48 -18.62 -12.34
C CYS A 370 -14.43 -19.30 -11.35
N LEU A 371 -14.30 -20.62 -11.19
CA LEU A 371 -15.11 -21.42 -10.31
C LEU A 371 -14.54 -21.38 -8.89
N LEU A 372 -15.33 -20.90 -7.94
CA LEU A 372 -14.99 -20.86 -6.51
C LEU A 372 -15.97 -21.74 -5.74
N GLN A 373 -15.53 -22.23 -4.57
CA GLN A 373 -16.37 -23.09 -3.73
C GLN A 373 -16.48 -22.50 -2.32
N CYS A 374 -17.71 -22.41 -1.82
CA CYS A 374 -17.97 -22.00 -0.45
C CYS A 374 -17.51 -23.08 0.54
N ALA A 375 -16.67 -22.72 1.51
CA ALA A 375 -16.18 -23.64 2.54
C ALA A 375 -17.28 -24.14 3.49
N SER A 376 -18.38 -23.40 3.66
CA SER A 376 -19.46 -23.77 4.58
C SER A 376 -20.53 -24.67 3.95
N CYS A 377 -21.04 -24.30 2.77
CA CYS A 377 -22.14 -25.05 2.13
C CYS A 377 -21.69 -25.87 0.91
N LEU A 378 -20.41 -25.81 0.53
CA LEU A 378 -19.84 -26.46 -0.65
C LEU A 378 -20.46 -26.04 -1.99
N ALA A 379 -21.35 -25.05 -1.97
CA ALA A 379 -21.95 -24.50 -3.18
C ALA A 379 -20.87 -23.82 -4.03
N VAL A 380 -21.02 -24.01 -5.33
CA VAL A 380 -20.13 -23.45 -6.34
C VAL A 380 -20.61 -22.06 -6.72
N VAL A 381 -19.73 -21.07 -6.69
CA VAL A 381 -20.02 -19.67 -7.03
C VAL A 381 -19.00 -19.16 -8.04
N CYS A 382 -19.41 -18.32 -8.99
CA CYS A 382 -18.44 -17.69 -9.90
C CYS A 382 -17.65 -16.60 -9.18
N ALA A 383 -16.46 -16.26 -9.71
CA ALA A 383 -15.61 -15.21 -9.16
C ALA A 383 -16.30 -13.84 -9.04
N SER A 384 -17.28 -13.52 -9.89
CA SER A 384 -18.07 -12.28 -9.78
C SER A 384 -19.07 -12.31 -8.62
N CYS A 385 -19.66 -13.46 -8.32
CA CYS A 385 -20.51 -13.61 -7.13
C CYS A 385 -19.64 -13.67 -5.86
N GLY A 386 -18.46 -14.26 -5.99
CA GLY A 386 -17.38 -14.20 -5.03
C GLY A 386 -17.60 -15.02 -3.77
N VAL A 387 -16.48 -15.31 -3.13
CA VAL A 387 -16.40 -15.77 -1.74
C VAL A 387 -15.59 -14.75 -0.97
N ALA A 388 -15.83 -14.66 0.34
CA ALA A 388 -15.06 -13.79 1.22
C ALA A 388 -14.47 -14.61 2.36
N ALA A 389 -13.19 -14.40 2.64
CA ALA A 389 -12.50 -15.02 3.76
C ALA A 389 -13.03 -14.46 5.09
N CYS A 390 -13.37 -15.33 6.03
CA CYS A 390 -13.77 -14.89 7.36
C CYS A 390 -12.55 -14.35 8.14
N PRO A 391 -12.62 -13.15 8.74
CA PRO A 391 -11.49 -12.56 9.49
C PRO A 391 -11.02 -13.38 10.69
N HIS A 392 -11.85 -14.32 11.18
CA HIS A 392 -11.54 -15.14 12.35
C HIS A 392 -10.92 -16.49 11.99
N CYS A 393 -11.47 -17.21 10.99
CA CYS A 393 -11.03 -18.56 10.64
C CYS A 393 -10.41 -18.71 9.24
N GLY A 394 -10.41 -17.65 8.42
CA GLY A 394 -9.86 -17.65 7.07
C GLY A 394 -10.66 -18.42 6.02
N ARG A 395 -11.72 -19.15 6.40
CA ARG A 395 -12.56 -19.89 5.44
C ARG A 395 -13.29 -18.95 4.50
N GLU A 396 -13.26 -19.27 3.20
CA GLU A 396 -13.93 -18.51 2.15
C GLU A 396 -15.41 -18.90 2.02
N ASN A 397 -16.32 -17.96 2.24
CA ASN A 397 -17.75 -18.24 2.29
C ASN A 397 -18.54 -17.41 1.27
N CYS A 398 -19.60 -18.00 0.71
CA CYS A 398 -20.58 -17.29 -0.10
C CYS A 398 -21.41 -16.32 0.76
N ASP A 399 -22.15 -15.43 0.12
CA ASP A 399 -22.94 -14.38 0.76
C ASP A 399 -24.01 -14.95 1.69
N ALA A 400 -24.67 -16.04 1.31
CA ALA A 400 -25.65 -16.71 2.15
C ALA A 400 -25.04 -17.32 3.44
N CYS A 401 -23.76 -17.73 3.40
CA CYS A 401 -23.06 -18.36 4.53
C CYS A 401 -22.25 -17.37 5.38
N SER A 402 -22.36 -16.08 5.09
CA SER A 402 -21.59 -15.03 5.76
C SER A 402 -22.44 -13.80 5.98
N GLU A 403 -21.99 -12.90 6.83
CA GLU A 403 -22.67 -11.63 7.05
C GLU A 403 -21.64 -10.52 7.25
N VAL A 404 -21.98 -9.32 6.81
CA VAL A 404 -21.12 -8.15 6.89
C VAL A 404 -21.07 -7.66 8.35
N CYS A 405 -19.88 -7.60 8.91
CA CYS A 405 -19.64 -7.04 10.22
C CYS A 405 -19.87 -5.52 10.21
N TRP A 406 -20.73 -5.03 11.10
CA TRP A 406 -20.98 -3.58 11.22
C TRP A 406 -19.73 -2.77 11.57
N ALA A 407 -18.80 -3.36 12.33
CA ALA A 407 -17.62 -2.65 12.83
C ALA A 407 -16.46 -2.55 11.83
N CYS A 408 -16.17 -3.61 11.06
CA CYS A 408 -15.04 -3.63 10.11
C CYS A 408 -15.45 -3.66 8.64
N GLY A 409 -16.72 -3.91 8.33
CA GLY A 409 -17.21 -4.05 6.95
C GLY A 409 -16.82 -5.37 6.25
N GLU A 410 -16.02 -6.23 6.90
CA GLU A 410 -15.66 -7.55 6.36
C GLU A 410 -16.75 -8.60 6.61
N ARG A 411 -16.75 -9.66 5.80
CA ARG A 411 -17.74 -10.74 5.89
C ARG A 411 -17.24 -11.85 6.82
N ALA A 412 -17.95 -12.09 7.92
CA ALA A 412 -17.68 -13.18 8.84
C ALA A 412 -18.64 -14.36 8.61
N CYS A 413 -18.19 -15.58 8.84
CA CYS A 413 -19.07 -16.75 8.77
C CYS A 413 -20.09 -16.74 9.94
N GLN A 414 -21.19 -17.47 9.77
CA GLN A 414 -22.28 -17.53 10.77
C GLN A 414 -21.81 -17.97 12.17
N GLU A 415 -20.75 -18.78 12.28
CA GLU A 415 -20.18 -19.23 13.55
C GLU A 415 -19.34 -18.14 14.28
N HIS A 416 -18.83 -17.16 13.54
CA HIS A 416 -17.92 -16.14 14.05
C HIS A 416 -18.49 -14.72 13.97
N ILE A 417 -19.82 -14.61 13.98
CA ILE A 417 -20.54 -13.35 14.05
C ILE A 417 -21.71 -13.48 15.03
N SER A 418 -21.89 -12.49 15.89
CA SER A 418 -22.96 -12.49 16.87
C SER A 418 -23.48 -11.08 17.12
N THR A 419 -24.65 -10.98 17.73
CA THR A 419 -25.29 -9.69 18.03
C THR A 419 -24.70 -9.11 19.30
N CYS A 420 -24.27 -7.84 19.26
CA CYS A 420 -23.80 -7.16 20.46
C CYS A 420 -24.99 -6.80 21.39
N PRO A 421 -24.96 -7.15 22.68
CA PRO A 421 -26.06 -6.85 23.60
C PRO A 421 -26.23 -5.36 23.92
N VAL A 422 -25.24 -4.52 23.61
CA VAL A 422 -25.27 -3.07 23.92
C VAL A 422 -25.82 -2.24 22.76
N CYS A 423 -25.36 -2.46 21.53
CA CYS A 423 -25.86 -1.72 20.36
C CYS A 423 -26.88 -2.48 19.52
N GLY A 424 -26.98 -3.81 19.66
CA GLY A 424 -27.87 -4.65 18.84
C GLY A 424 -27.32 -4.99 17.45
N ASP A 425 -26.11 -4.53 17.10
CA ASP A 425 -25.51 -4.78 15.78
C ASP A 425 -24.85 -6.15 15.65
N ARG A 426 -24.79 -6.66 14.43
CA ARG A 426 -24.10 -7.91 14.04
C ARG A 426 -22.61 -7.63 13.85
N VAL A 427 -21.78 -8.19 14.73
CA VAL A 427 -20.33 -7.89 14.77
C VAL A 427 -19.53 -9.18 14.85
N CYS A 428 -18.44 -9.26 14.09
CA CYS A 428 -17.60 -10.46 14.05
C CYS A 428 -16.86 -10.67 15.38
N HIS A 429 -16.52 -11.91 15.71
CA HIS A 429 -15.83 -12.26 16.94
C HIS A 429 -14.43 -11.64 17.05
N GLN A 430 -13.83 -11.20 15.95
CA GLN A 430 -12.57 -10.44 15.93
C GLN A 430 -12.74 -9.01 16.44
N CYS A 431 -13.89 -8.38 16.19
CA CYS A 431 -14.24 -7.03 16.66
C CYS A 431 -14.94 -7.03 18.02
N GLN A 432 -15.23 -8.21 18.57
CA GLN A 432 -15.81 -8.39 19.89
C GLN A 432 -14.78 -8.93 20.88
N ALA A 433 -15.01 -8.69 22.16
CA ALA A 433 -14.31 -9.38 23.24
C ALA A 433 -15.29 -9.62 24.41
N CYS A 434 -14.94 -10.57 25.27
CA CYS A 434 -15.70 -10.80 26.51
C CYS A 434 -15.22 -9.84 27.59
N CYS A 435 -16.15 -9.39 28.44
CA CYS A 435 -15.80 -8.74 29.69
C CYS A 435 -15.10 -9.75 30.61
N ASP A 436 -13.89 -9.45 31.08
CA ASP A 436 -13.13 -10.32 31.98
C ASP A 436 -13.78 -10.49 33.36
N HIS A 437 -14.72 -9.60 33.73
CA HIS A 437 -15.44 -9.70 35.00
C HIS A 437 -16.74 -10.51 34.92
N CYS A 438 -17.59 -10.29 33.90
CA CYS A 438 -18.92 -10.93 33.79
C CYS A 438 -19.05 -11.94 32.65
N GLY A 439 -18.04 -12.07 31.79
CA GLY A 439 -18.02 -12.99 30.65
C GLY A 439 -18.87 -12.58 29.44
N VAL A 440 -19.67 -11.52 29.55
CA VAL A 440 -20.54 -11.05 28.45
C VAL A 440 -19.71 -10.57 27.27
N ARG A 441 -19.98 -11.11 26.08
CA ARG A 441 -19.34 -10.71 24.81
C ARG A 441 -20.03 -9.50 24.20
N GLN A 442 -19.24 -8.49 23.86
CA GLN A 442 -19.73 -7.25 23.25
C GLN A 442 -18.65 -6.64 22.34
N CYS A 443 -19.03 -5.61 21.58
CA CYS A 443 -18.06 -4.85 20.78
C CYS A 443 -16.93 -4.32 21.65
N ARG A 444 -15.70 -4.38 21.15
CA ARG A 444 -14.52 -3.83 21.84
C ARG A 444 -14.67 -2.35 22.18
N THR A 445 -15.44 -1.60 21.38
CA THR A 445 -15.77 -0.19 21.61
C THR A 445 -16.62 0.06 22.87
N HIS A 446 -17.31 -0.95 23.38
CA HIS A 446 -18.09 -0.87 24.62
C HIS A 446 -17.34 -1.40 25.84
N LEU A 447 -16.12 -1.89 25.65
CA LEU A 447 -15.24 -2.33 26.73
C LEU A 447 -14.33 -1.18 27.15
N ARG A 448 -13.96 -1.19 28.43
CA ARG A 448 -12.99 -0.29 29.05
C ARG A 448 -11.85 -1.11 29.60
N VAL A 449 -10.68 -0.51 29.68
CA VAL A 449 -9.52 -1.12 30.35
C VAL A 449 -9.75 -1.12 31.86
N ASP A 450 -9.53 -2.26 32.53
CA ASP A 450 -9.43 -2.35 33.97
C ASP A 450 -8.04 -1.85 34.42
N ALA A 451 -8.03 -0.79 35.23
CA ALA A 451 -6.79 -0.17 35.70
C ALA A 451 -6.07 -0.92 36.84
N VAL A 452 -6.65 -2.02 37.32
CA VAL A 452 -6.07 -2.85 38.39
C VAL A 452 -5.75 -4.24 37.87
N ALA A 453 -6.71 -4.88 37.21
CA ALA A 453 -6.57 -6.28 36.82
C ALA A 453 -5.70 -6.43 35.56
N MET A 454 -4.64 -7.23 35.69
CA MET A 454 -3.76 -7.59 34.59
C MET A 454 -3.71 -9.11 34.42
N ALA A 455 -3.75 -9.57 33.17
CA ALA A 455 -3.53 -10.96 32.80
C ALA A 455 -2.36 -11.04 31.82
N HIS A 456 -1.35 -11.85 32.14
CA HIS A 456 -0.16 -12.03 31.30
C HIS A 456 0.58 -10.72 30.93
N GLY A 457 0.48 -9.68 31.76
CA GLY A 457 1.08 -8.38 31.50
C GLY A 457 0.24 -7.43 30.63
N GLU A 458 -0.95 -7.85 30.19
CA GLU A 458 -1.91 -7.00 29.48
C GLU A 458 -3.08 -6.58 30.39
N PRO A 459 -3.60 -5.35 30.23
CA PRO A 459 -4.77 -4.90 30.96
C PRO A 459 -6.02 -5.66 30.53
N GLN A 460 -6.77 -6.17 31.52
CA GLN A 460 -8.07 -6.81 31.28
C GLN A 460 -9.10 -5.79 30.77
N GLN A 461 -10.11 -6.26 30.05
CA GLN A 461 -11.20 -5.47 29.50
C GLN A 461 -12.52 -5.75 30.22
N ILE A 462 -13.19 -4.71 30.67
CA ILE A 462 -14.44 -4.79 31.44
C ILE A 462 -15.57 -4.00 30.76
N CYS A 463 -16.80 -4.48 30.87
CA CYS A 463 -17.96 -3.79 30.31
C CYS A 463 -18.33 -2.55 31.14
N ALA A 464 -19.15 -1.68 30.55
CA ALA A 464 -19.57 -0.45 31.19
C ALA A 464 -20.30 -0.66 32.53
N ASP A 465 -21.04 -1.76 32.67
CA ASP A 465 -21.78 -2.10 33.89
C ASP A 465 -20.85 -2.58 35.03
N CYS A 466 -19.76 -3.26 34.70
CA CYS A 466 -18.76 -3.71 35.67
C CYS A 466 -17.73 -2.62 36.00
N ALA A 467 -17.61 -1.61 35.14
CA ALA A 467 -16.62 -0.55 35.26
C ALA A 467 -17.03 0.52 36.29
N VAL A 468 -16.47 0.43 37.50
CA VAL A 468 -16.62 1.47 38.52
C VAL A 468 -15.52 2.52 38.36
N ARG A 469 -15.89 3.80 38.26
CA ARG A 469 -14.93 4.90 38.20
C ARG A 469 -14.41 5.24 39.59
N CYS A 470 -13.11 5.06 39.83
CA CYS A 470 -12.48 5.36 41.11
C CYS A 470 -12.48 6.88 41.38
N PRO A 471 -12.95 7.36 42.54
CA PRO A 471 -12.89 8.78 42.89
C PRO A 471 -11.46 9.31 43.06
N GLY A 472 -10.50 8.43 43.42
CA GLY A 472 -9.10 8.81 43.67
C GLY A 472 -8.27 9.00 42.40
N CYS A 473 -8.19 7.97 41.54
CA CYS A 473 -7.39 8.03 40.32
C CYS A 473 -8.19 8.29 39.04
N HIS A 474 -9.53 8.36 39.14
CA HIS A 474 -10.44 8.59 38.01
C HIS A 474 -10.45 7.51 36.92
N GLN A 475 -9.72 6.40 37.13
CA GLN A 475 -9.71 5.24 36.25
C GLN A 475 -10.88 4.29 36.54
N TYR A 476 -11.18 3.41 35.59
CA TYR A 476 -12.21 2.38 35.73
C TYR A 476 -11.60 1.06 36.19
N SER A 477 -12.30 0.35 37.07
CA SER A 477 -11.93 -1.00 37.48
C SER A 477 -13.15 -1.77 38.00
N ALA A 478 -13.18 -3.07 37.80
CA ALA A 478 -14.09 -3.96 38.51
C ALA A 478 -13.53 -4.38 39.88
N GLN A 479 -12.21 -4.26 40.08
CA GLN A 479 -11.51 -4.55 41.33
C GLN A 479 -11.59 -3.36 42.29
N THR A 480 -12.67 -3.32 43.05
CA THR A 480 -12.95 -2.24 44.02
C THR A 480 -12.95 -2.72 45.46
N GLY A 481 -12.68 -1.80 46.39
CA GLY A 481 -12.86 -1.98 47.82
C GLY A 481 -13.48 -0.73 48.45
N LEU A 482 -13.90 -0.82 49.71
CA LEU A 482 -14.53 0.28 50.45
C LEU A 482 -13.53 0.98 51.35
N CYS A 483 -13.53 2.31 51.33
CA CYS A 483 -12.83 3.11 52.33
C CYS A 483 -13.61 3.07 53.65
N ALA A 484 -12.99 2.60 54.73
CA ALA A 484 -13.62 2.53 56.05
C ALA A 484 -13.97 3.92 56.61
N ALA A 485 -13.24 4.96 56.22
CA ALA A 485 -13.47 6.33 56.70
C ALA A 485 -14.62 7.06 55.96
N SER A 486 -14.77 6.83 54.64
CA SER A 486 -15.74 7.56 53.82
C SER A 486 -16.92 6.72 53.32
N GLY A 487 -16.83 5.40 53.40
CA GLY A 487 -17.81 4.47 52.81
C GLY A 487 -17.79 4.42 51.28
N GLN A 488 -16.95 5.22 50.61
CA GLN A 488 -16.87 5.26 49.15
C GLN A 488 -16.05 4.09 48.60
N ARG A 489 -16.37 3.68 47.36
CA ARG A 489 -15.63 2.65 46.63
C ARG A 489 -14.43 3.27 45.92
N PHE A 490 -13.25 2.70 46.14
CA PHE A 490 -12.02 3.01 45.41
C PHE A 490 -11.52 1.76 44.68
N CYS A 491 -10.73 1.92 43.62
CA CYS A 491 -10.02 0.77 43.06
C CYS A 491 -8.99 0.25 44.07
N GLN A 492 -8.69 -1.05 44.03
CA GLN A 492 -7.78 -1.67 45.00
C GLN A 492 -6.38 -1.03 45.01
N ASN A 493 -5.89 -0.51 43.87
CA ASN A 493 -4.62 0.21 43.80
C ASN A 493 -4.60 1.55 44.56
N CYS A 494 -5.77 2.18 44.76
CA CYS A 494 -5.86 3.44 45.52
C CYS A 494 -6.11 3.23 47.02
N LEU A 495 -6.47 2.01 47.43
CA LEU A 495 -6.67 1.69 48.84
C LEU A 495 -5.34 1.33 49.48
N VAL A 496 -5.14 1.84 50.69
CA VAL A 496 -4.01 1.46 51.53
C VAL A 496 -4.55 0.87 52.83
N THR A 497 -3.79 -0.05 53.39
CA THR A 497 -4.08 -0.66 54.69
C THR A 497 -3.42 0.18 55.78
N CYS A 498 -4.20 0.66 56.74
CA CYS A 498 -3.68 1.40 57.88
C CYS A 498 -2.76 0.50 58.74
N ALA A 499 -1.52 0.92 58.98
CA ALA A 499 -0.58 0.18 59.82
C ALA A 499 -1.01 0.11 61.30
N GLY A 500 -1.74 1.13 61.78
CA GLY A 500 -2.20 1.18 63.18
C GLY A 500 -3.39 0.27 63.50
N CYS A 501 -4.42 0.26 62.65
CA CYS A 501 -5.67 -0.47 62.93
C CYS A 501 -6.07 -1.50 61.86
N GLY A 502 -5.30 -1.64 60.78
CA GLY A 502 -5.52 -2.65 59.73
C GLY A 502 -6.69 -2.37 58.77
N VAL A 503 -7.44 -1.28 58.94
CA VAL A 503 -8.57 -0.95 58.05
C VAL A 503 -8.08 -0.36 56.72
N GLN A 504 -8.86 -0.58 55.65
CA GLN A 504 -8.59 0.03 54.34
C GLN A 504 -9.11 1.46 54.27
N VAL A 505 -8.26 2.37 53.79
CA VAL A 505 -8.60 3.78 53.62
C VAL A 505 -8.17 4.27 52.24
N GLY A 506 -9.02 5.10 51.63
CA GLY A 506 -8.78 5.69 50.32
C GLY A 506 -7.99 7.00 50.40
N PRO A 507 -7.57 7.55 49.24
CA PRO A 507 -6.86 8.83 49.16
C PRO A 507 -7.64 9.94 49.87
N GLY A 508 -6.92 10.80 50.60
CA GLY A 508 -7.50 11.87 51.42
C GLY A 508 -7.89 11.46 52.85
N PHE A 509 -7.89 10.16 53.18
CA PHE A 509 -8.26 9.64 54.50
C PHE A 509 -7.10 8.96 55.25
N TYR A 510 -5.86 9.17 54.79
CA TYR A 510 -4.65 8.66 55.42
C TYR A 510 -3.46 9.62 55.27
N HIS A 511 -2.47 9.48 56.14
CA HIS A 511 -1.18 10.15 56.06
C HIS A 511 -0.07 9.09 56.05
N ARG A 512 1.05 9.35 55.37
CA ARG A 512 2.24 8.49 55.43
C ARG A 512 3.22 9.09 56.43
N SER A 513 3.60 8.35 57.48
CA SER A 513 4.54 8.86 58.47
C SER A 513 5.93 8.98 57.86
N GLU A 514 6.64 10.08 58.16
CA GLU A 514 8.04 10.26 57.77
C GLU A 514 8.97 9.32 58.55
N ALA A 515 8.53 8.80 59.70
CA ALA A 515 9.35 7.95 60.56
C ALA A 515 9.53 6.53 60.01
N ASP A 516 8.48 5.93 59.43
CA ASP A 516 8.47 4.55 58.96
C ASP A 516 8.01 4.37 57.49
N GLY A 517 7.53 5.44 56.84
CA GLY A 517 7.00 5.43 55.48
C GLY A 517 5.63 4.74 55.34
N GLN A 518 5.04 4.25 56.42
CA GLN A 518 3.79 3.50 56.42
C GLN A 518 2.58 4.44 56.44
N ALA A 519 1.44 3.96 55.92
CA ALA A 519 0.20 4.71 55.86
C ALA A 519 -0.64 4.47 57.12
N TYR A 520 -1.12 5.55 57.74
CA TYR A 520 -2.00 5.53 58.89
C TYR A 520 -3.27 6.32 58.59
N CYS A 521 -4.43 5.80 58.99
CA CYS A 521 -5.68 6.54 58.88
C CYS A 521 -5.69 7.73 59.83
N LEU A 522 -6.50 8.75 59.53
CA LEU A 522 -6.54 9.99 60.33
C LEU A 522 -6.92 9.75 61.81
N ASN A 523 -7.63 8.66 62.12
CA ASN A 523 -7.98 8.32 63.51
C ASN A 523 -6.83 7.69 64.31
N CYS A 524 -5.80 7.14 63.64
CA CYS A 524 -4.63 6.54 64.28
C CYS A 524 -3.47 7.53 64.42
N LEU A 525 -3.66 8.79 64.00
CA LEU A 525 -2.67 9.84 64.11
C LEU A 525 -2.95 10.69 65.34
N VAL A 526 -1.88 11.16 65.97
CA VAL A 526 -1.93 12.10 67.08
C VAL A 526 -1.14 13.35 66.68
N GLU A 527 -1.66 14.52 67.05
CA GLU A 527 -0.97 15.78 66.79
C GLU A 527 0.18 15.98 67.78
N CYS A 528 1.38 16.20 67.26
CA CYS A 528 2.57 16.48 68.04
C CYS A 528 2.47 17.87 68.69
N PRO A 529 2.48 17.98 70.04
CA PRO A 529 2.35 19.28 70.72
C PRO A 529 3.48 20.26 70.40
N ALA A 530 4.65 19.76 70.02
CA ALA A 530 5.83 20.57 69.74
C ALA A 530 5.82 21.23 68.35
N CYS A 531 5.19 20.61 67.34
CA CYS A 531 5.22 21.12 65.96
C CYS A 531 3.88 21.12 65.22
N GLY A 532 2.81 20.61 65.82
CA GLY A 532 1.48 20.50 65.20
C GLY A 532 1.36 19.44 64.10
N ARG A 533 2.40 18.63 63.85
CA ARG A 533 2.35 17.57 62.82
C ARG A 533 1.62 16.33 63.32
N GLN A 534 0.89 15.67 62.43
CA GLN A 534 0.14 14.43 62.67
C GLN A 534 1.08 13.22 62.55
N GLU A 535 1.28 12.48 63.63
CA GLU A 535 2.24 11.35 63.70
C GLU A 535 1.60 10.11 64.33
N PRO A 536 2.04 8.90 63.96
CA PRO A 536 1.47 7.66 64.49
C PRO A 536 1.83 7.41 65.96
N ALA A 537 2.94 8.00 66.41
CA ALA A 537 3.37 7.92 67.80
C ALA A 537 4.11 9.20 68.21
N ILE A 538 3.82 9.65 69.42
CA ILE A 538 4.57 10.67 70.15
C ILE A 538 5.23 10.01 71.35
N ALA A 539 6.37 10.53 71.78
CA ALA A 539 7.11 10.00 72.91
C ALA A 539 7.54 11.12 73.87
N THR A 540 7.64 10.77 75.15
CA THR A 540 7.94 11.69 76.23
C THR A 540 9.44 11.95 76.33
N CYS A 541 9.82 13.22 76.47
CA CYS A 541 11.19 13.59 76.79
C CYS A 541 11.55 13.11 78.21
N VAL A 542 12.63 12.34 78.33
CA VAL A 542 13.09 11.79 79.63
C VAL A 542 13.43 12.87 80.66
N THR A 543 13.79 14.08 80.21
CA THR A 543 14.24 15.17 81.09
C THR A 543 13.11 16.08 81.55
N CYS A 544 12.21 16.49 80.65
CA CYS A 544 11.16 17.48 80.96
C CYS A 544 9.73 16.92 80.90
N GLY A 545 9.54 15.67 80.48
CA GLY A 545 8.23 15.03 80.34
C GLY A 545 7.38 15.54 79.17
N ALA A 546 7.86 16.50 78.38
CA ALA A 546 7.13 17.00 77.22
C ALA A 546 7.06 15.95 76.10
N ASP A 547 5.88 15.78 75.52
CA ASP A 547 5.65 14.90 74.37
C ASP A 547 6.17 15.54 73.08
N CYS A 548 6.92 14.76 72.30
CA CYS A 548 7.41 15.18 70.99
C CYS A 548 7.45 14.00 70.03
N CYS A 549 7.29 14.29 68.74
CA CYS A 549 7.44 13.27 67.70
C CYS A 549 8.93 12.95 67.46
N PRO A 550 9.24 11.82 66.79
CA PRO A 550 10.62 11.43 66.47
C PRO A 550 11.41 12.47 65.66
N ALA A 551 10.75 13.37 64.94
CA ALA A 551 11.42 14.46 64.22
C ALA A 551 11.76 15.66 65.12
N CYS A 552 11.02 15.87 66.21
CA CYS A 552 11.24 16.96 67.17
C CYS A 552 12.10 16.55 68.37
N GLY A 553 12.36 15.25 68.53
CA GLY A 553 13.23 14.69 69.54
C GLY A 553 14.37 13.87 68.93
N HIS A 554 15.36 13.54 69.74
CA HIS A 554 16.48 12.69 69.33
C HIS A 554 16.69 11.60 70.38
N ARG A 555 16.95 10.37 69.93
CA ARG A 555 17.28 9.27 70.83
C ARG A 555 18.76 9.36 71.20
N CYS A 556 19.07 9.30 72.49
CA CYS A 556 20.43 9.37 72.96
C CYS A 556 21.19 8.07 72.61
N VAL A 557 22.32 8.16 71.91
CA VAL A 557 23.13 6.99 71.54
C VAL A 557 23.68 6.19 72.74
N ILE A 558 23.68 6.79 73.95
CA ILE A 558 24.22 6.16 75.17
C ILE A 558 23.15 5.42 75.98
N CYS A 559 21.98 6.03 76.20
CA CYS A 559 20.93 5.44 77.02
C CYS A 559 19.65 5.06 76.26
N ASP A 560 19.62 5.34 74.96
CA ASP A 560 18.52 5.03 74.06
C ASP A 560 17.17 5.73 74.40
N GLN A 561 17.20 6.68 75.34
CA GLN A 561 16.04 7.48 75.74
C GLN A 561 15.85 8.69 74.82
N LEU A 562 14.58 9.06 74.57
CA LEU A 562 14.24 10.23 73.77
C LEU A 562 14.42 11.52 74.58
N SER A 563 15.08 12.50 73.98
CA SER A 563 15.19 13.87 74.50
C SER A 563 14.67 14.86 73.48
N CYS A 564 13.88 15.84 73.92
CA CYS A 564 13.42 16.91 73.03
C CYS A 564 14.61 17.77 72.55
N ALA A 565 14.42 18.54 71.49
CA ALA A 565 15.46 19.40 70.91
C ALA A 565 16.13 20.39 71.89
N GLN A 566 15.51 20.70 73.03
CA GLN A 566 16.11 21.55 74.07
C GLN A 566 16.99 20.77 75.06
N HIS A 567 16.73 19.47 75.27
CA HIS A 567 17.39 18.65 76.28
C HIS A 567 18.27 17.54 75.70
N GLY A 568 18.46 17.55 74.38
CA GLY A 568 19.41 16.72 73.67
C GLY A 568 19.99 17.49 72.49
N ALA A 569 21.22 17.14 72.10
CA ALA A 569 21.91 17.77 70.99
C ALA A 569 22.30 16.70 69.96
N VAL A 570 22.23 17.07 68.68
CA VAL A 570 22.82 16.29 67.59
C VAL A 570 24.25 16.77 67.39
N MET A 571 25.21 15.86 67.53
CA MET A 571 26.63 16.19 67.45
C MET A 571 27.02 16.46 66.00
N ALA A 572 27.45 17.69 65.69
CA ALA A 572 27.73 18.14 64.32
C ALA A 572 28.75 17.27 63.55
N GLY A 573 29.69 16.62 64.25
CA GLY A 573 30.70 15.77 63.63
C GLY A 573 30.26 14.34 63.30
N CYS A 574 29.21 13.81 63.95
CA CYS A 574 28.82 12.40 63.80
C CYS A 574 27.32 12.15 63.64
N GLY A 575 26.47 13.17 63.77
CA GLY A 575 25.02 13.05 63.66
C GLY A 575 24.36 12.30 64.83
N HIS A 576 25.11 11.83 65.82
CA HIS A 576 24.55 11.16 66.98
C HIS A 576 23.78 12.14 67.87
N GLY A 577 22.56 11.76 68.27
CA GLY A 577 21.82 12.42 69.33
C GLY A 577 22.40 12.04 70.70
N VAL A 578 22.66 13.02 71.56
CA VAL A 578 23.13 12.80 72.94
C VAL A 578 22.27 13.65 73.88
N CYS A 579 21.73 13.04 74.94
CA CYS A 579 20.95 13.79 75.93
C CYS A 579 21.86 14.68 76.80
N ALA A 580 21.28 15.70 77.43
CA ALA A 580 22.00 16.63 78.29
C ALA A 580 22.76 15.95 79.45
N ALA A 581 22.33 14.75 79.89
CA ALA A 581 23.03 13.99 80.93
C ALA A 581 24.32 13.30 80.43
N HIS A 582 24.42 13.01 79.13
CA HIS A 582 25.55 12.29 78.55
C HIS A 582 26.42 13.15 77.63
N VAL A 583 26.04 14.41 77.37
CA VAL A 583 26.92 15.31 76.63
C VAL A 583 28.13 15.66 77.50
N THR A 584 29.32 15.41 76.96
CA THR A 584 30.60 15.73 77.64
C THR A 584 31.26 16.92 76.97
N GLN A 585 32.15 17.61 77.67
CA GLN A 585 32.90 18.76 77.13
C GLN A 585 34.37 18.42 76.94
N CYS A 586 34.99 19.03 75.94
CA CYS A 586 36.42 18.96 75.72
C CYS A 586 37.16 19.65 76.87
N VAL A 587 38.03 18.94 77.58
CA VAL A 587 38.78 19.47 78.73
C VAL A 587 39.60 20.72 78.40
N VAL A 588 40.05 20.85 77.15
CA VAL A 588 40.84 21.98 76.68
C VAL A 588 39.97 23.10 76.12
N GLY A 589 39.09 22.79 75.17
CA GLY A 589 38.34 23.77 74.40
C GLY A 589 36.92 24.06 74.92
N GLN A 590 36.45 23.29 75.90
CA GLN A 590 35.09 23.33 76.48
C GLN A 590 33.93 23.08 75.51
N GLU A 591 34.21 22.81 74.23
CA GLU A 591 33.22 22.43 73.23
C GLU A 591 32.57 21.07 73.53
N PRO A 592 31.28 20.88 73.24
CA PRO A 592 30.60 19.60 73.43
C PRO A 592 31.20 18.54 72.51
N VAL A 593 31.45 17.36 73.06
CA VAL A 593 32.00 16.20 72.33
C VAL A 593 31.15 14.97 72.57
N CYS A 594 31.05 14.14 71.54
CA CYS A 594 30.31 12.88 71.61
C CYS A 594 31.14 11.87 72.43
N PRO A 595 30.67 11.40 73.60
CA PRO A 595 31.45 10.47 74.43
C PRO A 595 31.69 9.12 73.76
N LEU A 596 30.85 8.74 72.78
CA LEU A 596 31.02 7.52 72.00
C LEU A 596 32.14 7.65 70.95
N CYS A 597 32.19 8.78 70.23
CA CYS A 597 33.19 8.99 69.18
C CYS A 597 34.54 9.45 69.75
N GLU A 598 34.52 10.17 70.87
CA GLU A 598 35.69 10.78 71.50
C GLU A 598 35.91 10.14 72.88
N PRO A 599 36.57 8.97 72.98
CA PRO A 599 36.73 8.25 74.24
C PRO A 599 37.62 9.03 75.22
N ALA A 600 37.41 8.82 76.52
CA ALA A 600 38.20 9.45 77.58
C ALA A 600 39.72 9.20 77.42
N CYS A 601 40.53 10.21 77.74
CA CYS A 601 41.99 10.16 77.70
C CYS A 601 42.53 9.05 78.63
N GLY A 602 43.42 8.21 78.11
CA GLY A 602 44.00 7.10 78.88
C GLY A 602 44.86 7.48 80.09
N ILE A 603 45.14 8.78 80.29
CA ILE A 603 45.91 9.30 81.42
C ILE A 603 45.02 10.05 82.40
N CYS A 604 44.32 11.11 81.98
CA CYS A 604 43.51 11.94 82.89
C CYS A 604 42.03 11.56 82.95
N GLN A 605 41.58 10.60 82.12
CA GLN A 605 40.18 10.19 81.97
C GLN A 605 39.20 11.30 81.52
N GLN A 606 39.71 12.45 81.09
CA GLN A 606 38.89 13.53 80.53
C GLN A 606 38.72 13.38 79.02
N HIS A 607 37.62 13.90 78.47
CA HIS A 607 37.35 13.90 77.03
C HIS A 607 38.03 15.09 76.36
N ALA A 608 38.58 14.88 75.16
CA ALA A 608 39.12 15.94 74.32
C ALA A 608 38.58 15.76 72.90
N CYS A 609 38.26 16.86 72.23
CA CYS A 609 37.91 16.84 70.81
C CYS A 609 39.13 16.47 69.97
N ALA A 610 38.92 15.96 68.76
CA ALA A 610 39.97 15.63 67.81
C ALA A 610 41.07 16.70 67.67
N ALA A 611 40.72 17.99 67.65
CA ALA A 611 41.69 19.09 67.54
C ALA A 611 42.65 19.22 68.74
N HIS A 612 42.22 18.77 69.92
CA HIS A 612 42.99 18.84 71.17
C HIS A 612 43.53 17.48 71.61
N ARG A 613 43.56 16.50 70.70
CA ARG A 613 44.27 15.22 70.89
C ARG A 613 45.65 15.28 70.26
N LYS A 614 46.60 14.59 70.88
CA LYS A 614 47.96 14.40 70.36
C LYS A 614 48.37 12.95 70.51
N THR A 615 49.05 12.45 69.48
CA THR A 615 49.63 11.09 69.48
C THR A 615 51.00 11.11 70.14
N CYS A 616 51.22 10.19 71.08
CA CYS A 616 52.54 10.00 71.66
C CYS A 616 53.49 9.35 70.64
N ARG A 617 54.65 9.97 70.38
CA ARG A 617 55.65 9.45 69.44
C ARG A 617 56.29 8.12 69.86
N ARG A 618 56.16 7.74 71.13
CA ARG A 618 56.74 6.50 71.67
C ARG A 618 55.74 5.35 71.62
N CYS A 619 54.59 5.48 72.31
CA CYS A 619 53.59 4.42 72.38
C CYS A 619 52.55 4.44 71.25
N GLY A 620 52.57 5.45 70.38
CA GLY A 620 51.64 5.57 69.26
C GLY A 620 50.19 5.86 69.66
N GLN A 621 49.88 5.93 70.95
CA GLN A 621 48.51 6.15 71.44
C GLN A 621 48.16 7.63 71.51
N GLU A 622 46.90 7.95 71.31
CA GLU A 622 46.35 9.30 71.43
C GLU A 622 45.92 9.62 72.87
N TYR A 623 46.25 10.83 73.29
CA TYR A 623 45.88 11.40 74.58
C TYR A 623 45.41 12.84 74.39
N CYS A 624 44.80 13.45 75.40
CA CYS A 624 44.59 14.89 75.38
C CYS A 624 45.95 15.61 75.32
N GLN A 625 46.00 16.76 74.66
CA GLN A 625 47.25 17.50 74.45
C GLN A 625 47.95 17.93 75.75
N GLU A 626 47.25 18.00 76.88
CA GLU A 626 47.83 18.30 78.20
C GLU A 626 48.64 17.13 78.76
N CYS A 627 48.23 15.89 78.45
CA CYS A 627 48.92 14.67 78.87
C CYS A 627 50.06 14.26 77.92
N VAL A 628 50.32 15.06 76.87
CA VAL A 628 51.44 14.89 75.94
C VAL A 628 52.38 16.08 76.08
N ARG A 629 53.57 15.84 76.64
CA ARG A 629 54.59 16.87 76.85
C ARG A 629 55.08 17.46 75.52
N LEU A 630 55.71 18.63 75.59
CA LEU A 630 56.35 19.29 74.44
C LEU A 630 57.38 18.40 73.70
N SER A 631 57.99 17.43 74.39
CA SER A 631 58.87 16.43 73.79
C SER A 631 58.16 15.44 72.85
N GLY A 632 56.83 15.44 72.80
CA GLY A 632 56.02 14.50 72.03
C GLY A 632 55.77 13.17 72.74
N PHE A 633 56.09 13.07 74.03
CA PHE A 633 55.82 11.89 74.85
C PHE A 633 54.65 12.11 75.79
N CYS A 634 53.78 11.10 75.90
CA CYS A 634 52.81 11.06 76.96
C CYS A 634 53.51 10.96 78.31
N ASP A 635 52.86 11.43 79.37
CA ASP A 635 53.48 11.44 80.71
C ASP A 635 54.02 10.07 81.13
N THR A 636 53.30 8.99 80.83
CA THR A 636 53.74 7.61 81.09
C THR A 636 55.03 7.25 80.36
N CYS A 637 55.13 7.57 79.07
CA CYS A 637 56.31 7.29 78.25
C CYS A 637 57.50 8.19 78.59
N ALA A 638 57.25 9.38 79.12
CA ALA A 638 58.27 10.34 79.50
C ALA A 638 58.99 9.93 80.79
N THR A 639 58.29 9.27 81.73
CA THR A 639 58.85 8.87 83.02
C THR A 639 59.33 7.41 83.08
N ILE A 640 58.92 6.55 82.14
CA ILE A 640 59.26 5.10 82.16
C ILE A 640 60.76 4.79 82.25
N GLY A 641 61.65 5.66 81.76
CA GLY A 641 63.10 5.44 81.88
C GLY A 641 63.65 5.64 83.30
N ARG A 642 62.95 6.42 84.14
CA ARG A 642 63.31 6.70 85.54
C ARG A 642 62.51 5.83 86.51
N ASP A 643 61.21 5.72 86.27
CA ASP A 643 60.24 5.14 87.21
C ASP A 643 59.70 3.78 86.73
N GLY A 644 60.20 3.26 85.60
CA GLY A 644 59.75 1.99 85.04
C GLY A 644 60.24 0.77 85.81
N GLU A 645 59.39 -0.23 85.94
CA GLU A 645 59.71 -1.48 86.61
C GLU A 645 60.41 -2.44 85.64
N VAL A 646 61.52 -3.05 86.04
CA VAL A 646 62.24 -4.04 85.23
C VAL A 646 61.47 -5.36 85.25
N VAL A 647 61.12 -5.87 84.07
CA VAL A 647 60.27 -7.06 83.92
C VAL A 647 60.84 -8.06 82.92
N GLN A 648 60.40 -9.32 82.99
CA GLN A 648 60.62 -10.31 81.95
C GLN A 648 59.38 -10.42 81.08
N LEU A 649 59.41 -9.83 79.88
CA LEU A 649 58.24 -9.72 79.01
C LEU A 649 57.63 -11.09 78.63
N SER A 650 58.44 -12.15 78.54
CA SER A 650 57.95 -13.52 78.25
C SER A 650 57.12 -14.14 79.38
N ARG A 651 57.15 -13.58 80.59
CA ARG A 651 56.35 -14.04 81.75
C ARG A 651 55.09 -13.20 81.96
N GLU A 652 54.91 -12.12 81.21
CA GLU A 652 53.69 -11.32 81.26
C GLU A 652 52.55 -12.09 80.54
N PRO A 653 51.27 -11.82 80.84
CA PRO A 653 50.14 -12.57 80.27
C PRO A 653 50.04 -12.54 78.74
N TRP A 654 50.63 -11.53 78.11
CA TRP A 654 50.73 -11.37 76.65
C TRP A 654 52.07 -11.81 76.07
N GLY A 655 52.95 -12.43 76.86
CA GLY A 655 54.23 -12.96 76.40
C GLY A 655 54.10 -14.02 75.30
N GLU A 656 52.96 -14.71 75.25
CA GLU A 656 52.61 -15.69 74.22
C GLU A 656 51.98 -15.08 72.95
N ASP A 657 51.59 -13.79 72.95
CA ASP A 657 51.12 -13.12 71.73
C ASP A 657 52.26 -13.18 70.70
N PRO A 658 52.05 -13.70 69.48
CA PRO A 658 53.14 -13.90 68.50
C PRO A 658 53.95 -12.63 68.21
N ARG A 659 53.33 -11.44 68.29
CA ARG A 659 53.98 -10.15 68.07
C ARG A 659 54.90 -9.77 69.24
N VAL A 660 54.50 -10.15 70.46
CA VAL A 660 55.26 -9.91 71.70
C VAL A 660 56.35 -10.98 71.86
N ALA A 661 56.03 -12.25 71.65
CA ALA A 661 56.94 -13.38 71.73
C ALA A 661 58.16 -13.21 70.80
N ALA A 662 57.97 -12.64 69.61
CA ALA A 662 59.04 -12.33 68.66
C ALA A 662 60.01 -11.23 69.16
N LEU A 663 59.56 -10.36 70.07
CA LEU A 663 60.33 -9.25 70.62
C LEU A 663 60.91 -9.55 72.00
N ALA A 664 60.28 -10.43 72.78
CA ALA A 664 60.65 -10.71 74.16
C ALA A 664 62.14 -11.08 74.37
N PRO A 665 62.81 -11.89 73.50
CA PRO A 665 64.22 -12.23 73.66
C PRO A 665 65.16 -11.10 73.19
N GLY A 666 66.24 -10.86 73.94
CA GLY A 666 67.32 -9.96 73.52
C GLY A 666 67.19 -8.48 73.96
N TYR A 667 66.17 -8.16 74.76
CA TYR A 667 65.95 -6.81 75.31
C TYR A 667 65.78 -6.86 76.85
N HIS A 668 66.25 -5.81 77.52
CA HIS A 668 65.91 -5.50 78.92
C HIS A 668 64.65 -4.64 78.93
N TRP A 669 63.58 -5.15 79.54
CA TRP A 669 62.25 -4.55 79.46
C TRP A 669 61.91 -3.74 80.70
N LEU A 670 61.39 -2.54 80.49
CA LEU A 670 60.81 -1.67 81.51
C LEU A 670 59.31 -1.53 81.28
N ARG A 671 58.52 -1.54 82.35
CA ARG A 671 57.05 -1.44 82.35
C ARG A 671 56.59 -0.18 83.07
N ALA A 672 55.63 0.54 82.49
CA ALA A 672 54.81 1.55 83.17
C ALA A 672 53.37 1.47 82.68
N ALA A 673 52.41 1.94 83.48
CA ALA A 673 50.99 1.91 83.12
C ALA A 673 50.32 3.27 83.38
N ASN A 674 49.27 3.54 82.62
CA ASN A 674 48.29 4.59 82.91
C ASN A 674 46.89 4.00 83.05
N HIS A 675 45.86 4.85 83.06
CA HIS A 675 44.50 4.41 83.29
C HIS A 675 43.98 3.44 82.20
N ARG A 676 44.50 3.51 80.98
CA ARG A 676 44.04 2.68 79.84
C ARG A 676 45.10 1.75 79.24
N TYR A 677 46.37 2.11 79.31
CA TYR A 677 47.44 1.39 78.62
C TYR A 677 48.53 0.94 79.58
N VAL A 678 49.06 -0.27 79.35
CA VAL A 678 50.32 -0.75 79.92
C VAL A 678 51.38 -0.71 78.82
N ILE A 679 52.51 -0.05 79.09
CA ILE A 679 53.55 0.25 78.12
C ILE A 679 54.84 -0.43 78.56
N TYR A 680 55.42 -1.22 77.67
CA TYR A 680 56.69 -1.92 77.82
C TYR A 680 57.71 -1.36 76.85
N VAL A 681 58.89 -1.02 77.33
CA VAL A 681 59.99 -0.56 76.48
C VAL A 681 61.22 -1.42 76.70
N GLY A 682 61.71 -2.04 75.62
CA GLY A 682 62.84 -2.95 75.61
C GLY A 682 64.10 -2.28 75.09
N GLN A 683 65.25 -2.53 75.73
CA GLN A 683 66.58 -2.08 75.30
C GLN A 683 67.54 -3.24 75.06
N SER A 684 68.16 -3.31 73.88
CA SER A 684 69.22 -4.29 73.59
C SER A 684 70.61 -3.73 73.86
N LEU A 685 71.60 -4.60 74.06
CA LEU A 685 73.01 -4.22 74.26
C LEU A 685 73.63 -3.53 73.03
N LEU A 686 73.06 -3.71 71.84
CA LEU A 686 73.53 -3.09 70.58
C LEU A 686 72.88 -1.72 70.31
N GLY A 687 71.97 -1.25 71.18
CA GLY A 687 71.33 0.06 71.08
C GLY A 687 70.01 0.08 70.29
N ASP A 688 69.51 -1.07 69.85
CA ASP A 688 68.17 -1.18 69.28
C ASP A 688 67.10 -1.19 70.38
N GLY A 689 65.96 -0.57 70.10
CA GLY A 689 64.81 -0.50 71.01
C GLY A 689 63.62 -1.32 70.54
N ALA A 690 62.71 -1.63 71.45
CA ALA A 690 61.41 -2.21 71.12
C ALA A 690 60.33 -1.65 72.05
N ILE A 691 59.07 -1.67 71.61
CA ILE A 691 57.94 -1.22 72.42
C ILE A 691 56.75 -2.17 72.27
N VAL A 692 56.08 -2.44 73.38
CA VAL A 692 54.80 -3.14 73.42
C VAL A 692 53.81 -2.29 74.22
N VAL A 693 52.59 -2.12 73.71
CA VAL A 693 51.51 -1.38 74.38
C VAL A 693 50.29 -2.27 74.43
N VAL A 694 49.70 -2.37 75.61
CA VAL A 694 48.50 -3.18 75.87
C VAL A 694 47.37 -2.26 76.32
N ASP A 695 46.25 -2.27 75.60
CA ASP A 695 45.01 -1.61 76.02
C ASP A 695 44.28 -2.52 77.02
N ARG A 696 44.23 -2.09 78.28
CA ARG A 696 43.50 -2.76 79.36
C ARG A 696 42.04 -2.32 79.47
N GLY A 697 41.63 -1.31 78.69
CA GLY A 697 40.23 -0.90 78.56
C GLY A 697 39.44 -1.76 77.57
N ALA A 698 40.10 -2.61 76.78
CA ALA A 698 39.45 -3.64 75.98
C ALA A 698 39.16 -4.89 76.84
N GLU A 699 38.02 -5.55 76.60
CA GLU A 699 37.68 -6.83 77.24
C GLU A 699 37.64 -7.95 76.17
N PRO A 700 38.61 -8.89 76.15
CA PRO A 700 39.79 -8.99 77.01
C PRO A 700 40.88 -7.96 76.63
N PRO A 701 41.82 -7.63 77.54
CA PRO A 701 42.94 -6.72 77.25
C PRO A 701 43.71 -7.12 75.99
N GLN A 702 44.06 -6.14 75.14
CA GLN A 702 44.64 -6.41 73.83
C GLN A 702 45.98 -5.71 73.63
N VAL A 703 46.94 -6.42 73.01
CA VAL A 703 48.18 -5.81 72.52
C VAL A 703 47.84 -4.93 71.31
N VAL A 704 47.94 -3.62 71.48
CA VAL A 704 47.63 -2.61 70.46
C VAL A 704 48.87 -2.17 69.66
N VAL A 705 50.07 -2.29 70.25
CA VAL A 705 51.35 -2.02 69.57
C VAL A 705 52.38 -3.06 69.99
N ALA A 706 53.18 -3.57 69.05
CA ALA A 706 54.33 -4.44 69.30
C ALA A 706 55.34 -4.30 68.16
N GLU A 707 56.35 -3.43 68.34
CA GLU A 707 57.23 -3.01 67.24
C GLU A 707 58.70 -2.83 67.68
N LYS A 708 59.64 -2.97 66.73
CA LYS A 708 61.06 -2.59 66.91
C LYS A 708 61.24 -1.11 66.59
N SER A 709 61.92 -0.39 67.46
CA SER A 709 62.30 1.01 67.25
C SER A 709 63.70 1.11 66.64
N ARG A 710 63.87 1.96 65.62
CA ARG A 710 65.15 2.16 64.92
C ARG A 710 66.18 2.85 65.83
N ARG A 711 67.43 2.42 65.74
CA ARG A 711 68.61 2.78 66.57
C ARG A 711 68.83 4.29 66.81
N VAL A 712 68.45 5.16 65.88
CA VAL A 712 68.65 6.62 65.97
C VAL A 712 67.60 7.32 66.84
N ASP A 713 66.38 6.79 66.89
CA ASP A 713 65.31 7.35 67.73
C ASP A 713 65.47 6.90 69.18
N PHE A 714 65.92 5.68 69.45
CA PHE A 714 65.96 5.17 70.81
C PHE A 714 66.99 5.86 71.72
N LEU A 715 68.18 6.19 71.19
CA LEU A 715 69.27 6.81 71.95
C LEU A 715 69.04 8.29 72.30
N ARG A 716 68.35 9.05 71.44
CA ARG A 716 67.92 10.44 71.74
C ARG A 716 66.84 10.52 72.81
N HIS A 717 66.08 9.45 73.02
CA HIS A 717 64.88 9.43 73.85
C HIS A 717 65.05 8.75 75.21
N PHE A 718 66.23 8.18 75.49
CA PHE A 718 66.54 7.56 76.79
C PHE A 718 67.59 8.35 77.59
N PHE A 719 68.57 8.94 76.91
CA PHE A 719 69.50 9.91 77.52
C PHE A 719 68.99 11.33 77.21
N GLY A 720 68.00 11.78 77.98
CA GLY A 720 67.70 13.20 78.03
C GLY A 720 68.94 13.98 78.46
N GLN A 721 69.21 15.09 77.76
CA GLN A 721 70.22 16.12 78.00
C GLN A 721 70.91 16.03 79.39
N GLY A 722 72.23 15.83 79.39
CA GLY A 722 73.06 16.42 80.45
C GLY A 722 72.90 17.95 80.41
N PRO A 723 73.00 18.60 81.57
CA PRO A 723 72.21 19.76 82.02
C PRO A 723 71.90 20.84 80.99
#